data_AF-A0A9D4G540-F1
#
_entry.id   AF-A0A9D4G540-F1
#
_cell.length_a   1.000
_cell.length_b   1.000
_cell.length_c   1.000
_cell.angle_alpha   90.00
_cell.angle_beta   90.00
_cell.angle_gamma   90.00
#
_symmetry.space_group_name_H-M   'P 1'
#
loop_
_entity.id
_entity.type
_entity.pdbx_description
1 polymer ?
#
loop_
_entity_poly.entity_id
_entity_poly.type
_entity_poly.pdbx_seq_one_letter_code
_entity_poly.pdbx_strand_id
1 'polypeptide(L)'
;MLFPQVFLVDPLDKNSRELLKMAESFYVHNVPVRIGLVFVLGGDRDTCGLDDAGVALAYAFDYIRQQDNGPKALTFITDVYDGAKGGDITVDMVTKEFKSQFADQDIEQVFGKNSEYDFMKRGGADFLAQAGLQDFPQVLLNGKPLKKSDLNQDNFEEGVIAELMAATPDLQQNVYQVCSCGVCGCGGVIAEFMAATPDLQQNVYQGRLHDGHNTLEWLMKRDNVLPRLNSRVLSGAFKKLDLSESMEDGLTQDYERFQYLSSRDMASSLATDMKYLHRSDEEQVYSVSLWLVTDLQTSEGRSLAYSAFKRLKHSNDMRLGLIFNSGAPSAGRVDLNKAVYVAVNTLSNTLAKNFVTKLVKEENFEELQSGAKTLKDLEVNGMDMTAFLAAYEKQTGDFLRVQRLFSDRVLEFTGSQRGIVANGQVYGPLRDGEVFITEDVDLLELFVKQQSASQLKTELVAMNHTGNNKLYVKQQSASQLKTELVAMNHTGNNKLYVKQQSASTLKTELVAMNHTGNNKLYVKQQSASTLKTELVAMNHTGNNKLYVEQQSASTLKTELVAMNHTGNNKLYVKQQSASQLKTELVAMNHTGNNKLYVKQQSASTLKTELVAMNDTGNNKLYVKQQSASQLKTELVAMNHTGNNKLYVKQQSASQLKTELVAMNDTGNNKLYVKQQFASQLKTELVAMNHTGNKGSDLVMKVAGLLATMETSKTRKKVKFGGDQHSVVKIPADPSRPSFQIEAIVDPVSTAAQKMAPILLVLQELYNLDVRIYMNCKEKLSEMPLKRYYRYVLEAEPRFTSDGRLMPGPRARVAGGGS
;
A
#
# COMPACT_ATOMS: atom_id res chain seq x y z
N MET A 1 32.18 11.61 1.82
CA MET A 1 31.51 12.93 1.67
C MET A 1 30.02 12.70 1.79
N LEU A 2 29.30 13.52 2.55
CA LEU A 2 27.97 13.13 3.06
C LEU A 2 26.79 13.77 2.30
N PHE A 3 26.92 15.00 1.82
CA PHE A 3 25.78 15.79 1.33
C PHE A 3 26.06 16.45 -0.03
N PRO A 4 25.70 15.83 -1.17
CA PRO A 4 25.66 16.54 -2.45
C PRO A 4 24.49 17.52 -2.52
N GLN A 5 24.76 18.70 -3.09
CA GLN A 5 23.78 19.74 -3.37
C GLN A 5 23.95 20.18 -4.84
N VAL A 6 22.89 20.11 -5.64
CA VAL A 6 22.93 20.41 -7.08
C VAL A 6 22.01 21.59 -7.38
N PHE A 7 22.55 22.66 -7.95
CA PHE A 7 21.84 23.85 -8.35
C PHE A 7 21.48 23.77 -9.84
N LEU A 8 20.20 23.94 -10.16
CA LEU A 8 19.62 23.94 -11.51
C LEU A 8 19.11 25.35 -11.78
N VAL A 9 19.92 26.13 -12.50
CA VAL A 9 19.82 27.59 -12.57
C VAL A 9 20.06 28.09 -13.99
N ASP A 10 19.33 29.12 -14.40
CA ASP A 10 19.63 29.88 -15.61
C ASP A 10 20.63 30.99 -15.23
N PRO A 11 21.85 31.05 -15.80
CA PRO A 11 22.84 32.05 -15.41
C PRO A 11 22.45 33.50 -15.76
N LEU A 12 21.37 33.72 -16.52
CA LEU A 12 20.83 35.04 -16.87
C LEU A 12 19.71 35.51 -15.92
N ASP A 13 18.89 34.61 -15.38
CA ASP A 13 17.77 34.91 -14.47
C ASP A 13 18.25 35.56 -13.16
N LYS A 14 17.50 36.54 -12.62
CA LYS A 14 17.92 37.33 -11.46
C LYS A 14 17.87 36.53 -10.15
N ASN A 15 16.86 35.67 -9.95
CA ASN A 15 16.78 34.83 -8.75
C ASN A 15 17.92 33.79 -8.73
N SER A 16 18.25 33.25 -9.91
CA SER A 16 19.36 32.33 -10.12
C SER A 16 20.74 32.93 -9.77
N ARG A 17 20.95 34.25 -9.96
CA ARG A 17 22.18 34.95 -9.54
C ARG A 17 22.37 34.95 -8.01
N GLU A 18 21.29 35.13 -7.25
CA GLU A 18 21.34 35.10 -5.78
C GLU A 18 21.73 33.71 -5.26
N LEU A 19 21.14 32.66 -5.83
CA LEU A 19 21.47 31.27 -5.50
C LEU A 19 22.94 30.92 -5.82
N LEU A 20 23.49 31.45 -6.92
CA LEU A 20 24.91 31.25 -7.28
C LEU A 20 25.86 31.97 -6.33
N LYS A 21 25.55 33.21 -5.91
CA LYS A 21 26.32 33.91 -4.86
C LYS A 21 26.26 33.18 -3.51
N MET A 22 25.12 32.57 -3.19
CA MET A 22 24.99 31.76 -1.97
C MET A 22 25.79 30.44 -2.04
N ALA A 23 25.89 29.83 -3.21
CA ALA A 23 26.77 28.68 -3.45
C ALA A 23 28.26 29.05 -3.28
N GLU A 24 28.69 30.23 -3.74
CA GLU A 24 30.04 30.74 -3.48
C GLU A 24 30.29 30.96 -1.99
N SER A 25 29.35 31.61 -1.29
CA SER A 25 29.41 31.82 0.17
C SER A 25 29.59 30.50 0.94
N PHE A 26 28.81 29.46 0.61
CA PHE A 26 28.93 28.14 1.23
C PHE A 26 30.30 27.47 0.97
N TYR A 27 30.92 27.71 -0.20
CA TYR A 27 32.28 27.24 -0.46
C TYR A 27 33.32 28.02 0.34
N VAL A 28 33.25 29.35 0.37
CA VAL A 28 34.16 30.23 1.14
C VAL A 28 34.10 29.91 2.64
N HIS A 29 32.91 29.63 3.17
CA HIS A 29 32.72 29.23 4.57
C HIS A 29 33.02 27.75 4.86
N ASN A 30 33.53 26.98 3.88
CA ASN A 30 33.94 25.57 4.04
C ASN A 30 32.82 24.67 4.59
N VAL A 31 31.57 24.92 4.20
CA VAL A 31 30.40 24.10 4.58
C VAL A 31 30.60 22.67 4.03
N PRO A 32 30.31 21.59 4.78
CA PRO A 32 30.63 20.20 4.40
C PRO A 32 29.71 19.59 3.31
N VAL A 33 29.22 20.41 2.39
CA VAL A 33 28.45 20.04 1.21
C VAL A 33 29.34 19.88 -0.03
N ARG A 34 28.90 19.03 -0.97
CA ARG A 34 29.47 18.99 -2.33
C ARG A 34 28.54 19.71 -3.28
N ILE A 35 28.88 20.96 -3.61
CA ILE A 35 28.16 21.75 -4.60
C ILE A 35 28.42 21.19 -6.01
N GLY A 36 27.34 21.11 -6.81
CA GLY A 36 27.37 20.92 -8.25
C GLY A 36 26.44 21.93 -8.92
N LEU A 37 26.81 22.40 -10.11
CA LEU A 37 26.05 23.36 -10.90
C LEU A 37 25.61 22.71 -12.21
N VAL A 38 24.38 22.98 -12.63
CA VAL A 38 23.81 22.59 -13.93
C VAL A 38 23.11 23.80 -14.50
N PHE A 39 23.64 24.34 -15.61
CA PHE A 39 23.04 25.49 -16.26
C PHE A 39 21.86 25.08 -17.14
N VAL A 40 20.73 25.74 -16.93
CA VAL A 40 19.52 25.62 -17.76
C VAL A 40 19.68 26.59 -18.93
N LEU A 41 20.03 26.07 -20.11
CA LEU A 41 20.30 26.86 -21.30
C LEU A 41 19.27 26.56 -22.40
N GLY A 42 19.10 27.51 -23.32
CA GLY A 42 18.19 27.37 -24.47
C GLY A 42 18.49 26.13 -25.31
N GLY A 43 17.47 25.31 -25.57
CA GLY A 43 17.59 23.98 -26.17
C GLY A 43 17.94 23.92 -27.67
N ASP A 44 18.32 25.03 -28.29
CA ASP A 44 18.81 25.04 -29.67
C ASP A 44 20.24 24.50 -29.74
N ARG A 45 20.52 23.68 -30.75
CA ARG A 45 21.80 23.00 -30.92
C ARG A 45 22.85 23.88 -31.60
N ASP A 46 22.44 24.79 -32.48
CA ASP A 46 23.35 25.55 -33.34
C ASP A 46 23.80 26.91 -32.76
N THR A 47 23.25 27.30 -31.60
CA THR A 47 23.63 28.51 -30.85
C THR A 47 24.99 28.35 -30.14
N CYS A 48 25.92 29.29 -30.37
CA CYS A 48 27.23 29.32 -29.72
C CYS A 48 27.36 30.44 -28.68
N GLY A 49 28.50 30.50 -27.97
CA GLY A 49 28.78 31.51 -26.95
C GLY A 49 29.00 32.93 -27.50
N LEU A 50 28.93 33.13 -28.82
CA LEU A 50 28.83 34.45 -29.44
C LEU A 50 27.38 34.87 -29.73
N ASP A 51 26.46 33.90 -29.82
CA ASP A 51 25.04 34.14 -30.08
C ASP A 51 24.25 34.38 -28.77
N ASP A 52 24.62 33.70 -27.69
CA ASP A 52 23.90 33.68 -26.40
C ASP A 52 24.82 33.87 -25.18
N ALA A 53 24.45 34.76 -24.27
CA ALA A 53 25.27 35.12 -23.10
C ALA A 53 25.26 34.06 -21.97
N GLY A 54 24.23 33.22 -21.88
CA GLY A 54 24.18 32.09 -20.95
C GLY A 54 25.08 30.95 -21.42
N VAL A 55 25.06 30.67 -22.73
CA VAL A 55 26.02 29.75 -23.37
C VAL A 55 27.46 30.28 -23.21
N ALA A 56 27.68 31.59 -23.35
CA ALA A 56 28.98 32.21 -23.11
C ALA A 56 29.49 31.98 -21.67
N LEU A 57 28.65 32.23 -20.66
CA LEU A 57 28.99 31.98 -19.25
C LEU A 57 29.29 30.50 -18.98
N ALA A 58 28.54 29.57 -19.58
CA ALA A 58 28.78 28.14 -19.44
C ALA A 58 30.10 27.68 -20.08
N TYR A 59 30.45 28.20 -21.27
CA TYR A 59 31.70 27.86 -21.95
C TYR A 59 32.91 28.44 -21.19
N ALA A 60 32.81 29.70 -20.73
CA ALA A 60 33.84 30.33 -19.90
C ALA A 60 34.04 29.57 -18.58
N PHE A 61 32.96 29.15 -17.92
CA PHE A 61 33.05 28.33 -16.70
C PHE A 61 33.76 27.00 -16.96
N ASP A 62 33.42 26.28 -18.04
CA ASP A 62 34.06 24.99 -18.32
C ASP A 62 35.55 25.15 -18.68
N TYR A 63 35.91 26.19 -19.44
CA TYR A 63 37.30 26.55 -19.70
C TYR A 63 38.09 26.78 -18.40
N ILE A 64 37.61 27.66 -17.52
CA ILE A 64 38.29 28.00 -16.25
C ILE A 64 38.33 26.77 -15.31
N ARG A 65 37.27 25.94 -15.31
CA ARG A 65 37.20 24.67 -14.57
C ARG A 65 38.23 23.65 -15.05
N GLN A 66 38.54 23.62 -16.34
CA GLN A 66 39.54 22.71 -16.92
C GLN A 66 40.98 23.21 -16.73
N GLN A 67 41.23 24.51 -16.89
CA GLN A 67 42.58 25.09 -16.77
C GLN A 67 43.06 25.25 -15.32
N ASP A 68 42.13 25.59 -14.41
CA ASP A 68 42.50 26.14 -13.10
C ASP A 68 41.75 25.44 -11.95
N ASN A 69 40.53 25.88 -11.60
CA ASN A 69 39.63 25.14 -10.70
C ASN A 69 38.17 25.65 -10.76
N GLY A 70 37.24 24.79 -10.32
CA GLY A 70 35.81 25.10 -10.27
C GLY A 70 35.41 26.30 -9.40
N PRO A 71 36.00 26.52 -8.20
CA PRO A 71 35.76 27.72 -7.40
C PRO A 71 36.07 29.03 -8.15
N LYS A 72 37.25 29.14 -8.78
CA LYS A 72 37.59 30.30 -9.63
C LYS A 72 36.59 30.51 -10.77
N ALA A 73 36.11 29.43 -11.37
CA ALA A 73 35.08 29.49 -12.42
C ALA A 73 33.74 30.05 -11.88
N LEU A 74 33.40 29.80 -10.61
CA LEU A 74 32.23 30.39 -9.96
C LEU A 74 32.46 31.87 -9.61
N THR A 75 33.65 32.23 -9.08
CA THR A 75 34.02 33.63 -8.81
C THR A 75 34.00 34.48 -10.09
N PHE A 76 34.46 33.95 -11.24
CA PHE A 76 34.34 34.62 -12.54
C PHE A 76 32.88 34.97 -12.89
N ILE A 77 31.92 34.10 -12.55
CA ILE A 77 30.50 34.38 -12.79
C ILE A 77 29.99 35.48 -11.84
N THR A 78 30.41 35.49 -10.57
CA THR A 78 29.99 36.51 -9.60
C THR A 78 30.66 37.87 -9.85
N ASP A 79 31.91 37.89 -10.34
CA ASP A 79 32.60 39.07 -10.90
C ASP A 79 31.78 39.70 -12.04
N VAL A 80 31.36 38.90 -13.03
CA VAL A 80 30.51 39.37 -14.14
C VAL A 80 29.15 39.90 -13.65
N TYR A 81 28.55 39.27 -12.64
CA TYR A 81 27.30 39.76 -12.04
C TYR A 81 27.47 41.12 -11.34
N ASP A 82 28.59 41.36 -10.66
CA ASP A 82 28.87 42.65 -10.02
C ASP A 82 29.32 43.72 -11.02
N GLY A 83 30.01 43.34 -12.10
CA GLY A 83 30.24 44.20 -13.27
C GLY A 83 28.94 44.68 -13.92
N ALA A 84 27.92 43.82 -14.01
CA ALA A 84 26.60 44.12 -14.58
C ALA A 84 25.69 44.96 -13.66
N LYS A 85 26.00 45.10 -12.36
CA LYS A 85 25.27 45.94 -11.37
C LYS A 85 23.74 45.75 -11.35
N GLY A 86 23.27 44.50 -11.52
CA GLY A 86 21.84 44.15 -11.55
C GLY A 86 21.13 44.39 -12.90
N GLY A 87 21.84 44.91 -13.89
CA GLY A 87 21.41 44.96 -15.28
C GLY A 87 21.38 43.59 -15.96
N ASP A 88 21.06 43.59 -17.25
CA ASP A 88 21.01 42.38 -18.05
C ASP A 88 22.39 42.10 -18.68
N ILE A 89 22.76 40.83 -18.81
CA ILE A 89 24.13 40.40 -19.14
C ILE A 89 24.23 40.20 -20.65
N THR A 90 25.22 40.83 -21.29
CA THR A 90 25.49 40.68 -22.72
C THR A 90 26.80 39.92 -22.98
N VAL A 91 26.91 39.32 -24.17
CA VAL A 91 28.12 38.62 -24.63
C VAL A 91 29.36 39.53 -24.56
N ASP A 92 29.22 40.82 -24.85
CA ASP A 92 30.30 41.82 -24.73
C ASP A 92 30.84 41.96 -23.30
N MET A 93 30.01 41.81 -22.27
CA MET A 93 30.45 41.85 -20.87
C MET A 93 31.27 40.60 -20.54
N VAL A 94 30.75 39.41 -20.88
CA VAL A 94 31.40 38.12 -20.60
C VAL A 94 32.75 38.02 -21.33
N THR A 95 32.78 38.38 -22.62
CA THR A 95 34.01 38.32 -23.45
C THR A 95 35.04 39.37 -23.07
N LYS A 96 34.63 40.55 -22.61
CA LYS A 96 35.54 41.58 -22.07
C LYS A 96 36.17 41.12 -20.76
N GLU A 97 35.38 40.58 -19.83
CA GLU A 97 35.91 40.12 -18.54
C GLU A 97 36.81 38.90 -18.72
N PHE A 98 36.43 37.96 -19.58
CA PHE A 98 37.28 36.83 -19.98
C PHE A 98 38.63 37.31 -20.56
N LYS A 99 38.64 38.31 -21.44
CA LYS A 99 39.89 38.92 -21.95
C LYS A 99 40.71 39.65 -20.88
N SER A 100 40.08 40.15 -19.82
CA SER A 100 40.77 40.78 -18.69
C SER A 100 41.54 39.77 -17.84
N GLN A 101 41.03 38.53 -17.74
CA GLN A 101 41.65 37.44 -16.98
C GLN A 101 42.55 36.54 -17.85
N PHE A 102 42.26 36.38 -19.15
CA PHE A 102 42.92 35.47 -20.09
C PHE A 102 43.29 36.18 -21.41
N ALA A 103 44.20 37.16 -21.34
CA ALA A 103 44.56 38.02 -22.47
C ALA A 103 45.21 37.27 -23.67
N ASP A 104 45.82 36.11 -23.44
CA ASP A 104 46.56 35.34 -24.45
C ASP A 104 45.71 34.34 -25.26
N GLN A 105 44.39 34.30 -25.05
CA GLN A 105 43.49 33.30 -25.64
C GLN A 105 42.59 33.86 -26.74
N ASP A 106 42.31 33.04 -27.77
CA ASP A 106 41.38 33.41 -28.83
C ASP A 106 39.92 33.16 -28.38
N ILE A 107 39.09 34.20 -28.54
CA ILE A 107 37.65 34.12 -28.27
C ILE A 107 36.98 33.13 -29.24
N GLU A 108 37.38 33.09 -30.51
CA GLU A 108 36.68 32.26 -31.50
C GLU A 108 36.91 30.76 -31.23
N GLN A 109 38.04 30.40 -30.62
CA GLN A 109 38.34 29.04 -30.18
C GLN A 109 37.50 28.60 -28.96
N VAL A 110 37.23 29.51 -28.01
CA VAL A 110 36.48 29.19 -26.77
C VAL A 110 34.97 29.33 -26.97
N PHE A 111 34.50 30.37 -27.67
CA PHE A 111 33.09 30.75 -27.78
C PHE A 111 32.43 30.35 -29.13
N GLY A 112 33.21 29.97 -30.14
CA GLY A 112 32.72 29.65 -31.49
C GLY A 112 31.93 28.33 -31.62
N LYS A 113 31.34 28.10 -32.80
CA LYS A 113 30.42 26.97 -33.07
C LYS A 113 31.07 25.58 -33.00
N ASN A 114 32.39 25.48 -33.14
CA ASN A 114 33.16 24.23 -33.03
C ASN A 114 33.92 24.09 -31.69
N SER A 115 33.54 24.87 -30.66
CA SER A 115 34.16 24.83 -29.34
C SER A 115 34.03 23.45 -28.66
N GLU A 116 35.10 22.98 -28.04
CA GLU A 116 35.11 21.74 -27.25
C GLU A 116 34.35 21.89 -25.91
N TYR A 117 34.05 23.12 -25.49
CA TYR A 117 33.45 23.46 -24.19
C TYR A 117 31.92 23.34 -24.14
N ASP A 118 31.29 22.83 -25.22
CA ASP A 118 29.86 22.50 -25.31
C ASP A 118 29.42 21.35 -24.36
N PHE A 119 30.36 20.75 -23.62
CA PHE A 119 30.08 19.68 -22.65
C PHE A 119 29.00 20.06 -21.62
N MET A 120 29.02 21.27 -21.05
CA MET A 120 28.04 21.65 -20.04
C MET A 120 26.65 21.98 -20.61
N LYS A 121 26.56 22.51 -21.84
CA LYS A 121 25.28 22.75 -22.52
C LYS A 121 24.61 21.42 -22.89
N ARG A 122 25.36 20.49 -23.51
CA ARG A 122 24.87 19.13 -23.84
C ARG A 122 24.55 18.31 -22.59
N GLY A 123 25.51 18.20 -21.66
CA GLY A 123 25.36 17.44 -20.43
C GLY A 123 24.29 18.00 -19.50
N GLY A 124 24.09 19.32 -19.49
CA GLY A 124 22.97 19.97 -18.83
C GLY A 124 21.63 19.57 -19.44
N ALA A 125 21.46 19.71 -20.75
CA ALA A 125 20.23 19.32 -21.45
C ALA A 125 19.89 17.83 -21.25
N ASP A 126 20.87 16.93 -21.37
CA ASP A 126 20.71 15.50 -21.12
C ASP A 126 20.34 15.19 -19.66
N PHE A 127 20.95 15.89 -18.68
CA PHE A 127 20.61 15.76 -17.27
C PHE A 127 19.18 16.22 -16.98
N LEU A 128 18.74 17.35 -17.53
CA LEU A 128 17.37 17.86 -17.36
C LEU A 128 16.34 16.91 -17.98
N ALA A 129 16.61 16.38 -19.17
CA ALA A 129 15.75 15.41 -19.85
C ALA A 129 15.59 14.09 -19.06
N GLN A 130 16.67 13.62 -18.42
CA GLN A 130 16.63 12.45 -17.53
C GLN A 130 15.92 12.76 -16.21
N ALA A 131 16.27 13.87 -15.55
CA ALA A 131 15.72 14.27 -14.26
C ALA A 131 14.21 14.52 -14.29
N GLY A 132 13.67 15.02 -15.41
CA GLY A 132 12.23 15.27 -15.59
C GLY A 132 11.72 16.56 -14.94
N LEU A 133 12.63 17.41 -14.46
CA LEU A 133 12.33 18.71 -13.88
C LEU A 133 12.05 19.74 -14.99
N GLN A 134 10.95 20.49 -14.87
CA GLN A 134 10.54 21.53 -15.83
C GLN A 134 10.44 22.92 -15.20
N ASP A 135 10.54 22.99 -13.88
CA ASP A 135 10.29 24.16 -13.05
C ASP A 135 11.63 24.67 -12.49
N PHE A 136 12.08 25.84 -12.92
CA PHE A 136 13.37 26.44 -12.53
C PHE A 136 13.19 27.87 -11.98
N PRO A 137 14.15 28.43 -11.20
CA PRO A 137 15.31 27.75 -10.63
C PRO A 137 14.90 26.67 -9.61
N GLN A 138 15.77 25.68 -9.40
CA GLN A 138 15.56 24.58 -8.47
C GLN A 138 16.89 24.13 -7.85
N VAL A 139 16.89 23.79 -6.57
CA VAL A 139 18.03 23.16 -5.91
C VAL A 139 17.65 21.76 -5.41
N LEU A 140 18.53 20.79 -5.61
CA LEU A 140 18.41 19.42 -5.10
C LEU A 140 19.39 19.22 -3.94
N LEU A 141 18.92 18.66 -2.83
CA LEU A 141 19.75 18.24 -1.70
C LEU A 141 19.61 16.74 -1.51
N ASN A 142 20.72 15.99 -1.53
CA ASN A 142 20.70 14.51 -1.54
C ASN A 142 19.81 13.90 -2.65
N GLY A 143 19.60 14.63 -3.76
CA GLY A 143 18.71 14.25 -4.87
C GLY A 143 17.24 14.65 -4.70
N LYS A 144 16.82 15.22 -3.57
CA LYS A 144 15.45 15.71 -3.36
C LYS A 144 15.34 17.22 -3.63
N PRO A 145 14.33 17.71 -4.38
CA PRO A 145 14.12 19.13 -4.60
C PRO A 145 13.65 19.87 -3.34
N LEU A 146 14.28 21.02 -3.05
CA LEU A 146 13.83 22.00 -2.05
C LEU A 146 12.56 22.75 -2.53
N LYS A 147 11.80 23.34 -1.61
CA LYS A 147 10.58 24.10 -1.98
C LYS A 147 10.93 25.48 -2.52
N LYS A 148 10.17 25.96 -3.52
CA LYS A 148 10.34 27.30 -4.11
C LYS A 148 10.20 28.46 -3.12
N SER A 149 9.42 28.29 -2.04
CA SER A 149 9.33 29.25 -0.92
C SER A 149 10.64 29.47 -0.17
N ASP A 150 11.57 28.51 -0.33
CA ASP A 150 12.81 28.42 0.40
C ASP A 150 14.01 28.75 -0.53
N LEU A 151 13.78 29.13 -1.80
CA LEU A 151 14.83 29.45 -2.79
C LEU A 151 15.19 30.94 -2.85
N ASN A 152 15.04 31.64 -1.73
CA ASN A 152 15.33 33.07 -1.57
C ASN A 152 16.46 33.26 -0.54
N GLN A 153 17.26 34.32 -0.65
CA GLN A 153 18.42 34.58 0.21
C GLN A 153 18.14 34.42 1.72
N ASP A 154 17.03 34.96 2.23
CA ASP A 154 16.68 34.92 3.65
C ASP A 154 16.28 33.51 4.15
N ASN A 155 15.66 32.69 3.29
CA ASN A 155 15.01 31.44 3.68
C ASN A 155 15.81 30.18 3.32
N PHE A 156 16.85 30.29 2.49
CA PHE A 156 17.53 29.12 1.92
C PHE A 156 18.27 28.26 2.96
N GLU A 157 18.83 28.88 4.00
CA GLU A 157 19.41 28.12 5.12
C GLU A 157 18.34 27.35 5.88
N GLU A 158 17.20 27.98 6.19
CA GLU A 158 16.06 27.31 6.85
C GLU A 158 15.45 26.18 5.99
N GLY A 159 15.40 26.36 4.66
CA GLY A 159 14.94 25.33 3.72
C GLY A 159 15.84 24.10 3.67
N VAL A 160 17.15 24.31 3.58
CA VAL A 160 18.17 23.25 3.65
C VAL A 160 18.10 22.51 4.99
N ILE A 161 18.01 23.26 6.09
CA ILE A 161 17.82 22.74 7.46
C ILE A 161 16.55 21.89 7.58
N ALA A 162 15.40 22.43 7.18
CA ALA A 162 14.11 21.75 7.32
C ALA A 162 14.04 20.45 6.50
N GLU A 163 14.69 20.39 5.33
CA GLU A 163 14.73 19.19 4.51
C GLU A 163 15.70 18.12 5.07
N LEU A 164 16.83 18.52 5.68
CA LEU A 164 17.71 17.60 6.41
C LEU A 164 16.99 16.97 7.62
N MET A 165 16.21 17.76 8.36
CA MET A 165 15.36 17.28 9.46
C MET A 165 14.23 16.37 8.97
N ALA A 166 13.60 16.69 7.83
CA ALA A 166 12.55 15.85 7.24
C ALA A 166 13.09 14.50 6.73
N ALA A 167 14.35 14.47 6.28
CA ALA A 167 15.04 13.25 5.85
C ALA A 167 15.44 12.31 7.01
N THR A 168 15.28 12.71 8.28
CA THR A 168 15.65 11.89 9.47
C THR A 168 14.50 11.70 10.49
N PRO A 169 13.41 10.97 10.14
CA PRO A 169 12.21 10.86 10.97
C PRO A 169 12.42 10.22 12.36
N ASP A 170 13.33 9.24 12.47
CA ASP A 170 13.49 8.42 13.68
C ASP A 170 14.04 9.18 14.90
N LEU A 171 14.54 10.42 14.72
CA LEU A 171 15.10 11.25 15.79
C LEU A 171 14.13 12.28 16.38
N GLN A 172 12.98 12.54 15.75
CA GLN A 172 12.02 13.56 16.19
C GLN A 172 11.42 13.33 17.60
N GLN A 173 11.64 12.17 18.22
CA GLN A 173 11.21 11.88 19.59
C GLN A 173 12.26 12.19 20.68
N ASN A 174 13.53 12.40 20.33
CA ASN A 174 14.64 12.42 21.31
C ASN A 174 15.38 13.77 21.44
N VAL A 175 15.22 14.72 20.51
CA VAL A 175 16.01 15.97 20.48
C VAL A 175 15.11 17.22 20.47
N TYR A 176 14.19 17.32 21.42
CA TYR A 176 13.32 18.49 21.62
C TYR A 176 13.55 19.21 22.97
N GLN A 177 14.73 19.03 23.58
CA GLN A 177 15.03 19.55 24.92
C GLN A 177 16.43 20.16 25.12
N VAL A 178 17.23 20.36 24.05
CA VAL A 178 18.54 21.02 24.14
C VAL A 178 18.80 21.94 22.94
N CYS A 179 18.38 23.20 23.06
CA CYS A 179 19.19 24.39 22.75
C CYS A 179 18.39 25.67 23.04
N SER A 180 18.80 26.42 24.07
CA SER A 180 18.19 27.71 24.46
C SER A 180 19.23 28.83 24.47
N CYS A 181 19.95 28.96 23.36
CA CYS A 181 20.90 30.04 23.12
C CYS A 181 20.77 30.53 21.67
N GLY A 182 20.17 31.72 21.49
CA GLY A 182 20.32 32.47 20.25
C GLY A 182 21.71 33.12 20.17
N VAL A 183 21.98 33.79 19.04
CA VAL A 183 23.21 34.56 18.75
C VAL A 183 24.45 33.74 18.36
N CYS A 184 24.39 33.07 17.20
CA CYS A 184 25.43 33.20 16.16
C CYS A 184 24.90 32.79 14.76
N GLY A 185 24.82 33.76 13.84
CA GLY A 185 24.25 33.61 12.49
C GLY A 185 25.15 32.88 11.48
N CYS A 186 25.77 31.78 11.89
CA CYS A 186 26.61 30.91 11.05
C CYS A 186 26.86 29.51 11.67
N GLY A 187 26.37 29.23 12.88
CA GLY A 187 26.54 27.93 13.54
C GLY A 187 25.43 26.90 13.25
N GLY A 188 24.23 27.37 12.90
CA GLY A 188 23.02 26.53 12.80
C GLY A 188 23.14 25.39 11.79
N VAL A 189 23.45 25.72 10.54
CA VAL A 189 23.59 24.75 9.44
C VAL A 189 24.54 23.60 9.79
N ILE A 190 25.68 23.88 10.44
CA ILE A 190 26.67 22.87 10.82
C ILE A 190 26.17 22.01 11.99
N ALA A 191 25.46 22.59 12.97
CA ALA A 191 24.85 21.85 14.07
C ALA A 191 23.73 20.91 13.57
N GLU A 192 22.91 21.35 12.62
CA GLU A 192 21.86 20.49 12.03
C GLU A 192 22.43 19.40 11.12
N PHE A 193 23.51 19.64 10.37
CA PHE A 193 24.21 18.59 9.63
C PHE A 193 24.73 17.47 10.54
N MET A 194 25.19 17.79 11.76
CA MET A 194 25.53 16.79 12.78
C MET A 194 24.30 15.97 13.20
N ALA A 195 23.13 16.62 13.36
CA ALA A 195 21.87 15.98 13.73
C ALA A 195 21.28 15.08 12.63
N ALA A 196 21.54 15.36 11.34
CA ALA A 196 21.09 14.55 10.20
C ALA A 196 21.99 13.32 9.91
N THR A 197 23.22 13.30 10.42
CA THR A 197 24.21 12.23 10.18
C THR A 197 23.94 10.85 10.87
N PRO A 198 23.11 10.69 11.93
CA PRO A 198 23.00 9.41 12.66
C PRO A 198 22.46 8.18 11.90
N ASP A 199 21.69 8.31 10.80
CA ASP A 199 21.29 7.15 9.98
C ASP A 199 22.54 6.49 9.35
N LEU A 200 23.45 7.29 8.80
CA LEU A 200 24.73 6.79 8.27
C LEU A 200 25.61 6.23 9.40
N GLN A 201 25.67 6.88 10.57
CA GLN A 201 26.38 6.34 11.74
C GLN A 201 25.78 4.99 12.19
N GLN A 202 24.45 4.86 12.23
CA GLN A 202 23.77 3.63 12.61
C GLN A 202 24.08 2.50 11.62
N ASN A 203 24.16 2.79 10.32
CA ASN A 203 24.53 1.79 9.32
C ASN A 203 26.04 1.43 9.37
N VAL A 204 26.92 2.33 9.82
CA VAL A 204 28.32 1.98 10.17
C VAL A 204 28.36 1.10 11.42
N TYR A 205 27.71 1.50 12.51
CA TYR A 205 27.65 0.72 13.77
C TYR A 205 27.01 -0.67 13.60
N GLN A 206 26.05 -0.82 12.70
CA GLN A 206 25.44 -2.12 12.34
C GLN A 206 26.27 -2.93 11.33
N GLY A 207 27.44 -2.44 10.91
CA GLY A 207 28.30 -3.13 9.95
C GLY A 207 27.69 -3.28 8.55
N ARG A 208 26.84 -2.34 8.13
CA ARG A 208 26.20 -2.30 6.79
C ARG A 208 26.92 -1.35 5.82
N LEU A 209 27.53 -0.30 6.36
CA LEU A 209 28.40 0.63 5.65
C LEU A 209 29.85 0.40 6.12
N HIS A 210 30.81 0.49 5.20
CA HIS A 210 32.24 0.21 5.45
C HIS A 210 33.09 1.15 4.60
N ASP A 211 34.37 1.31 4.93
CA ASP A 211 35.28 2.25 4.25
C ASP A 211 35.44 1.99 2.74
N GLY A 212 35.21 0.76 2.28
CA GLY A 212 35.20 0.38 0.87
C GLY A 212 33.91 0.73 0.10
N HIS A 213 32.90 1.32 0.75
CA HIS A 213 31.64 1.72 0.11
C HIS A 213 31.58 3.23 -0.16
N ASN A 214 31.30 3.60 -1.41
CA ASN A 214 30.99 4.98 -1.75
C ASN A 214 29.64 5.38 -1.11
N THR A 215 29.69 6.35 -0.19
CA THR A 215 28.53 6.79 0.59
C THR A 215 27.41 7.37 -0.27
N LEU A 216 27.75 8.01 -1.38
CA LEU A 216 26.78 8.53 -2.35
C LEU A 216 26.12 7.39 -3.12
N GLU A 217 26.91 6.47 -3.67
CA GLU A 217 26.38 5.33 -4.43
C GLU A 217 25.48 4.43 -3.56
N TRP A 218 25.83 4.27 -2.28
CA TRP A 218 25.01 3.56 -1.29
C TRP A 218 23.70 4.29 -0.97
N LEU A 219 23.71 5.63 -0.91
CA LEU A 219 22.50 6.44 -0.74
C LEU A 219 21.57 6.31 -1.97
N MET A 220 22.14 6.40 -3.18
CA MET A 220 21.41 6.29 -4.45
C MET A 220 20.88 4.86 -4.73
N LYS A 221 21.38 3.85 -4.00
CA LYS A 221 20.91 2.45 -4.04
C LYS A 221 19.72 2.15 -3.11
N ARG A 222 19.18 3.15 -2.39
CA ARG A 222 17.98 2.98 -1.56
C ARG A 222 16.72 2.87 -2.42
N ASP A 223 15.79 2.00 -2.03
CA ASP A 223 14.50 1.77 -2.72
C ASP A 223 13.62 3.03 -2.90
N ASN A 224 13.94 4.11 -2.18
CA ASN A 224 13.24 5.40 -2.22
C ASN A 224 13.89 6.44 -3.15
N VAL A 225 15.07 6.16 -3.73
CA VAL A 225 15.73 7.09 -4.66
C VAL A 225 15.30 6.77 -6.08
N LEU A 226 14.67 7.74 -6.72
CA LEU A 226 13.97 7.57 -8.00
C LEU A 226 14.87 8.09 -9.14
N PRO A 227 15.13 7.30 -10.21
CA PRO A 227 15.99 7.73 -11.32
C PRO A 227 15.49 8.95 -12.11
N ARG A 228 14.21 9.29 -11.97
CA ARG A 228 13.51 10.40 -12.63
C ARG A 228 12.49 10.98 -11.65
N LEU A 229 12.34 12.31 -11.65
CA LEU A 229 11.53 13.06 -10.69
C LEU A 229 10.42 13.84 -11.41
N ASN A 230 9.26 13.20 -11.59
CA ASN A 230 8.09 13.88 -12.12
C ASN A 230 7.35 14.65 -11.00
N SER A 231 7.41 15.98 -11.06
CA SER A 231 6.73 16.85 -10.08
C SER A 231 5.21 16.63 -10.03
N ARG A 232 4.59 16.22 -11.14
CA ARG A 232 3.15 15.91 -11.24
C ARG A 232 2.74 14.69 -10.41
N VAL A 233 3.63 13.71 -10.28
CA VAL A 233 3.41 12.52 -9.43
C VAL A 233 3.74 12.84 -7.97
N LEU A 234 4.88 13.51 -7.74
CA LEU A 234 5.43 13.74 -6.41
C LEU A 234 4.70 14.84 -5.60
N SER A 235 4.04 15.80 -6.26
CA SER A 235 3.15 16.78 -5.60
C SER A 235 1.84 16.17 -5.09
N GLY A 236 1.54 14.92 -5.46
CA GLY A 236 0.29 14.25 -5.13
C GLY A 236 -0.83 14.57 -6.13
N ALA A 237 -1.95 13.87 -5.96
CA ALA A 237 -3.06 13.90 -6.91
C ALA A 237 -3.89 15.19 -6.84
N PHE A 238 -4.27 15.70 -8.00
CA PHE A 238 -5.09 16.91 -8.18
C PHE A 238 -6.50 16.73 -7.62
N LYS A 239 -7.10 15.55 -7.84
CA LYS A 239 -8.45 15.20 -7.37
C LYS A 239 -8.47 13.76 -6.88
N LYS A 240 -9.45 13.40 -6.07
CA LYS A 240 -9.62 12.05 -5.50
C LYS A 240 -11.05 11.60 -5.70
N LEU A 241 -11.24 10.38 -6.18
CA LEU A 241 -12.55 9.79 -6.47
C LEU A 241 -13.09 9.03 -5.26
N ASP A 242 -14.36 9.23 -4.95
CA ASP A 242 -15.11 8.35 -4.07
C ASP A 242 -15.66 7.18 -4.90
N LEU A 243 -15.28 5.97 -4.51
CA LEU A 243 -15.64 4.71 -5.18
C LEU A 243 -16.39 3.76 -4.21
N SER A 244 -16.84 4.27 -3.06
CA SER A 244 -17.29 3.43 -1.94
C SER A 244 -18.66 2.78 -2.13
N GLU A 245 -19.48 3.23 -3.08
CA GLU A 245 -20.80 2.66 -3.40
C GLU A 245 -20.68 1.32 -4.16
N SER A 246 -21.70 0.46 -4.07
CA SER A 246 -21.91 -0.71 -4.93
C SER A 246 -23.09 -0.47 -5.87
N MET A 247 -22.82 -0.46 -7.18
CA MET A 247 -23.80 -0.21 -8.24
C MET A 247 -24.14 -1.50 -9.00
N GLU A 248 -25.28 -1.51 -9.70
CA GLU A 248 -25.69 -2.61 -10.59
C GLU A 248 -24.84 -2.64 -11.87
N ASP A 249 -24.59 -3.85 -12.38
CA ASP A 249 -23.79 -4.09 -13.60
C ASP A 249 -24.53 -3.54 -14.85
N GLY A 250 -23.79 -2.95 -15.79
CA GLY A 250 -24.28 -2.51 -17.10
C GLY A 250 -24.80 -1.08 -17.17
N LEU A 251 -24.79 -0.31 -16.07
CA LEU A 251 -25.23 1.08 -16.03
C LEU A 251 -24.43 2.00 -16.97
N THR A 252 -23.18 1.67 -17.34
CA THR A 252 -22.43 2.46 -18.35
C THR A 252 -22.90 2.26 -19.79
N GLN A 253 -23.92 1.42 -20.04
CA GLN A 253 -24.48 1.20 -21.39
C GLN A 253 -25.72 2.06 -21.67
N ASP A 254 -26.39 2.58 -20.64
CA ASP A 254 -27.60 3.42 -20.77
C ASP A 254 -27.27 4.89 -20.45
N TYR A 255 -27.01 5.68 -21.48
CA TYR A 255 -26.71 7.12 -21.37
C TYR A 255 -27.82 7.90 -20.65
N GLU A 256 -29.09 7.57 -20.92
CA GLU A 256 -30.24 8.31 -20.39
C GLU A 256 -30.41 8.08 -18.89
N ARG A 257 -29.98 6.93 -18.35
CA ARG A 257 -29.84 6.72 -16.90
C ARG A 257 -28.56 7.35 -16.35
N PHE A 258 -27.43 7.13 -17.01
CA PHE A 258 -26.12 7.54 -16.50
C PHE A 258 -26.05 9.05 -16.25
N GLN A 259 -26.73 9.88 -17.06
CA GLN A 259 -26.75 11.33 -16.89
C GLN A 259 -27.41 11.85 -15.59
N TYR A 260 -28.22 11.04 -14.90
CA TYR A 260 -28.90 11.43 -13.65
C TYR A 260 -28.20 10.91 -12.38
N LEU A 261 -27.15 10.09 -12.53
CA LEU A 261 -26.31 9.62 -11.43
C LEU A 261 -25.50 10.78 -10.81
N SER A 262 -25.17 10.70 -9.50
CA SER A 262 -24.22 11.64 -8.90
C SER A 262 -22.78 11.32 -9.34
N SER A 263 -21.85 12.26 -9.19
CA SER A 263 -20.43 12.04 -9.58
C SER A 263 -19.77 10.86 -8.84
N ARG A 264 -20.26 10.51 -7.63
CA ARG A 264 -19.87 9.31 -6.86
C ARG A 264 -20.43 8.03 -7.50
N ASP A 265 -21.71 8.05 -7.84
CA ASP A 265 -22.40 6.91 -8.44
C ASP A 265 -21.86 6.60 -9.84
N MET A 266 -21.60 7.63 -10.64
CA MET A 266 -20.92 7.52 -11.94
C MET A 266 -19.54 6.86 -11.81
N ALA A 267 -18.77 7.22 -10.77
CA ALA A 267 -17.44 6.65 -10.53
C ALA A 267 -17.52 5.20 -10.03
N SER A 268 -18.46 4.87 -9.14
CA SER A 268 -18.70 3.49 -8.70
C SER A 268 -19.26 2.58 -9.81
N SER A 269 -20.17 3.09 -10.65
CA SER A 269 -20.69 2.38 -11.83
C SER A 269 -19.59 2.10 -12.84
N LEU A 270 -18.82 3.12 -13.23
CA LEU A 270 -17.70 2.94 -14.16
C LEU A 270 -16.64 1.98 -13.59
N ALA A 271 -16.36 2.03 -12.28
CA ALA A 271 -15.43 1.11 -11.63
C ALA A 271 -15.87 -0.37 -11.67
N THR A 272 -17.18 -0.65 -11.61
CA THR A 272 -17.76 -2.00 -11.73
C THR A 272 -17.74 -2.50 -13.18
N ASP A 273 -18.15 -1.66 -14.14
CA ASP A 273 -18.27 -2.07 -15.55
C ASP A 273 -16.91 -2.14 -16.29
N MET A 274 -15.89 -1.42 -15.80
CA MET A 274 -14.55 -1.32 -16.41
C MET A 274 -13.89 -2.69 -16.66
N LYS A 275 -13.46 -2.92 -17.90
CA LYS A 275 -12.56 -4.03 -18.25
C LYS A 275 -11.11 -3.59 -18.11
N TYR A 276 -10.35 -4.33 -17.30
CA TYR A 276 -8.95 -4.05 -17.02
C TYR A 276 -8.04 -5.00 -17.79
N LEU A 277 -7.10 -4.45 -18.55
CA LEU A 277 -6.02 -5.21 -19.16
C LEU A 277 -4.89 -5.47 -18.16
N HIS A 278 -4.29 -6.65 -18.25
CA HIS A 278 -3.16 -7.06 -17.39
C HIS A 278 -2.11 -7.90 -18.13
N ARG A 279 -1.00 -8.21 -17.44
CA ARG A 279 0.18 -8.84 -18.06
C ARG A 279 -0.05 -10.29 -18.51
N SER A 280 -0.71 -11.10 -17.69
CA SER A 280 -1.01 -12.53 -17.91
C SER A 280 -2.50 -12.77 -17.68
N ASP A 281 -3.14 -13.69 -18.40
CA ASP A 281 -4.59 -13.97 -18.28
C ASP A 281 -4.99 -14.72 -16.99
N GLU A 282 -4.07 -14.93 -16.04
CA GLU A 282 -4.34 -15.51 -14.72
C GLU A 282 -5.03 -14.50 -13.77
N GLU A 283 -6.12 -14.91 -13.10
CA GLU A 283 -6.81 -14.08 -12.10
C GLU A 283 -6.00 -13.93 -10.81
N GLN A 284 -5.31 -12.81 -10.65
CA GLN A 284 -4.63 -12.39 -9.42
C GLN A 284 -5.14 -11.04 -8.91
N VAL A 285 -4.88 -10.72 -7.64
CA VAL A 285 -5.21 -9.41 -7.05
C VAL A 285 -4.11 -8.41 -7.41
N TYR A 286 -4.49 -7.34 -8.12
CA TYR A 286 -3.57 -6.27 -8.54
C TYR A 286 -3.46 -5.19 -7.46
N SER A 287 -2.24 -4.72 -7.22
CA SER A 287 -1.90 -3.71 -6.20
C SER A 287 -2.17 -2.28 -6.68
N VAL A 288 -2.08 -2.05 -7.99
CA VAL A 288 -2.28 -0.75 -8.64
C VAL A 288 -3.32 -0.91 -9.75
N SER A 289 -4.43 -0.18 -9.62
CA SER A 289 -5.44 -0.03 -10.66
C SER A 289 -5.23 1.33 -11.33
N LEU A 290 -4.81 1.32 -12.59
CA LEU A 290 -4.62 2.51 -13.40
C LEU A 290 -5.80 2.66 -14.37
N TRP A 291 -6.42 3.83 -14.48
CA TRP A 291 -7.28 4.20 -15.60
C TRP A 291 -6.57 5.27 -16.42
N LEU A 292 -6.47 5.05 -17.72
CA LEU A 292 -5.96 6.05 -18.64
C LEU A 292 -7.11 6.87 -19.23
N VAL A 293 -7.03 8.19 -19.10
CA VAL A 293 -8.03 9.12 -19.63
C VAL A 293 -7.38 9.82 -20.81
N THR A 294 -7.83 9.52 -22.03
CA THR A 294 -7.12 9.94 -23.25
C THR A 294 -8.04 9.96 -24.47
N ASP A 295 -7.59 10.63 -25.53
CA ASP A 295 -8.20 10.55 -26.86
C ASP A 295 -7.15 10.03 -27.85
N LEU A 296 -7.31 8.79 -28.32
CA LEU A 296 -6.32 8.12 -29.18
C LEU A 296 -6.28 8.69 -30.60
N GLN A 297 -7.19 9.60 -30.97
CA GLN A 297 -7.09 10.34 -32.22
C GLN A 297 -6.00 11.43 -32.15
N THR A 298 -5.63 11.89 -30.94
CA THR A 298 -4.51 12.83 -30.71
C THR A 298 -3.15 12.12 -30.61
N SER A 299 -2.09 12.78 -31.06
CA SER A 299 -0.69 12.31 -30.95
C SER A 299 -0.25 12.18 -29.50
N GLU A 300 -0.62 13.17 -28.68
CA GLU A 300 -0.26 13.25 -27.26
C GLU A 300 -0.98 12.16 -26.47
N GLY A 301 -2.24 11.89 -26.83
CA GLY A 301 -3.05 10.82 -26.27
C GLY A 301 -2.58 9.42 -26.67
N ARG A 302 -2.09 9.24 -27.91
CA ARG A 302 -1.37 8.01 -28.34
C ARG A 302 -0.07 7.81 -27.57
N SER A 303 0.77 8.84 -27.49
CA SER A 303 2.07 8.79 -26.80
C SER A 303 1.91 8.37 -25.33
N LEU A 304 0.98 9.00 -24.61
CA LEU A 304 0.61 8.65 -23.24
C LEU A 304 0.15 7.18 -23.12
N ALA A 305 -0.71 6.72 -24.04
CA ALA A 305 -1.16 5.33 -24.05
C ALA A 305 -0.04 4.34 -24.39
N TYR A 306 0.86 4.67 -25.30
CA TYR A 306 2.01 3.84 -25.65
C TYR A 306 2.95 3.65 -24.45
N SER A 307 3.23 4.71 -23.68
CA SER A 307 3.99 4.64 -22.43
C SER A 307 3.34 3.68 -21.41
N ALA A 308 2.02 3.83 -21.17
CA ALA A 308 1.29 2.96 -20.25
C ALA A 308 1.27 1.48 -20.72
N PHE A 309 1.08 1.23 -22.02
CA PHE A 309 1.11 -0.12 -22.59
C PHE A 309 2.49 -0.75 -22.63
N LYS A 310 3.56 0.03 -22.81
CA LYS A 310 4.95 -0.42 -22.67
C LYS A 310 5.18 -0.92 -21.23
N ARG A 311 4.80 -0.14 -20.20
CA ARG A 311 4.92 -0.57 -18.80
C ARG A 311 4.04 -1.79 -18.45
N LEU A 312 2.80 -1.86 -18.94
CA LEU A 312 1.89 -2.99 -18.68
C LEU A 312 2.44 -4.37 -19.11
N LYS A 313 3.43 -4.41 -20.03
CA LYS A 313 4.11 -5.66 -20.43
C LYS A 313 5.15 -6.15 -19.41
N HIS A 314 5.66 -5.26 -18.56
CA HIS A 314 6.73 -5.55 -17.61
C HIS A 314 6.25 -5.62 -16.14
N SER A 315 5.24 -4.83 -15.74
CA SER A 315 4.68 -4.94 -14.38
C SER A 315 3.88 -6.23 -14.17
N ASN A 316 3.94 -6.75 -12.94
CA ASN A 316 3.07 -7.82 -12.44
C ASN A 316 2.02 -7.32 -11.44
N ASP A 317 2.16 -6.10 -10.92
CA ASP A 317 1.34 -5.55 -9.82
C ASP A 317 0.27 -4.55 -10.30
N MET A 318 0.31 -4.15 -11.58
CA MET A 318 -0.58 -3.17 -12.21
C MET A 318 -1.62 -3.79 -13.15
N ARG A 319 -2.85 -3.26 -13.12
CA ARG A 319 -3.90 -3.47 -14.15
C ARG A 319 -4.34 -2.12 -14.75
N LEU A 320 -4.72 -2.10 -16.03
CA LEU A 320 -4.99 -0.88 -16.82
C LEU A 320 -6.41 -0.89 -17.42
N GLY A 321 -7.25 0.06 -17.02
CA GLY A 321 -8.50 0.42 -17.70
C GLY A 321 -8.31 1.62 -18.64
N LEU A 322 -9.24 1.83 -19.58
CA LEU A 322 -9.23 2.94 -20.54
C LEU A 322 -10.54 3.72 -20.50
N ILE A 323 -10.42 5.05 -20.54
CA ILE A 323 -11.52 6.02 -20.59
C ILE A 323 -11.24 6.96 -21.78
N PHE A 324 -12.10 6.90 -22.79
CA PHE A 324 -11.97 7.70 -24.02
C PHE A 324 -12.64 9.06 -23.82
N ASN A 325 -11.84 10.13 -23.91
CA ASN A 325 -12.28 11.52 -23.72
C ASN A 325 -12.32 12.29 -25.06
N SER A 326 -12.97 11.73 -26.08
CA SER A 326 -13.03 12.31 -27.43
C SER A 326 -13.70 13.69 -27.44
N GLY A 327 -12.98 14.73 -27.89
CA GLY A 327 -13.50 16.10 -28.00
C GLY A 327 -14.44 16.32 -29.18
N ALA A 328 -14.31 15.53 -30.25
CA ALA A 328 -15.14 15.59 -31.46
C ALA A 328 -15.41 14.18 -32.02
N PRO A 329 -16.44 14.01 -32.88
CA PRO A 329 -16.63 12.78 -33.64
C PRO A 329 -15.46 12.50 -34.60
N SER A 330 -15.14 11.22 -34.82
CA SER A 330 -14.06 10.81 -35.72
C SER A 330 -14.32 11.23 -37.18
N ALA A 331 -13.51 12.15 -37.70
CA ALA A 331 -13.49 12.51 -39.12
C ALA A 331 -12.54 11.61 -39.96
N GLY A 332 -11.69 10.81 -39.31
CA GLY A 332 -10.75 9.89 -39.96
C GLY A 332 -11.38 8.60 -40.50
N ARG A 333 -10.62 7.86 -41.30
CA ARG A 333 -11.07 6.64 -41.98
C ARG A 333 -11.31 5.45 -41.04
N VAL A 334 -10.67 5.48 -39.86
CA VAL A 334 -10.82 4.51 -38.77
C VAL A 334 -10.89 5.28 -37.46
N ASP A 335 -11.87 4.96 -36.59
CA ASP A 335 -11.90 5.47 -35.22
C ASP A 335 -11.10 4.56 -34.30
N LEU A 336 -9.96 5.07 -33.82
CA LEU A 336 -9.06 4.33 -32.96
C LEU A 336 -9.65 4.11 -31.54
N ASN A 337 -10.48 5.05 -31.05
CA ASN A 337 -11.13 4.92 -29.73
C ASN A 337 -12.11 3.72 -29.75
N LYS A 338 -12.96 3.65 -30.78
CA LYS A 338 -13.85 2.49 -31.04
C LYS A 338 -13.10 1.19 -31.32
N ALA A 339 -12.03 1.22 -32.13
CA ALA A 339 -11.24 0.01 -32.42
C ALA A 339 -10.63 -0.59 -31.14
N VAL A 340 -10.08 0.25 -30.26
CA VAL A 340 -9.51 -0.18 -28.98
C VAL A 340 -10.58 -0.61 -27.98
N TYR A 341 -11.71 0.10 -27.87
CA TYR A 341 -12.83 -0.32 -27.02
C TYR A 341 -13.34 -1.72 -27.38
N VAL A 342 -13.50 -2.01 -28.68
CA VAL A 342 -13.92 -3.34 -29.16
C VAL A 342 -12.83 -4.39 -28.89
N ALA A 343 -11.55 -4.05 -29.06
CA ALA A 343 -10.45 -4.97 -28.80
C ALA A 343 -10.39 -5.39 -27.31
N VAL A 344 -10.64 -4.48 -26.38
CA VAL A 344 -10.64 -4.76 -24.93
C VAL A 344 -11.86 -5.59 -24.49
N ASN A 345 -13.00 -5.46 -25.18
CA ASN A 345 -14.22 -6.19 -24.83
C ASN A 345 -14.37 -7.55 -25.55
N THR A 346 -13.64 -7.82 -26.63
CA THR A 346 -13.78 -9.06 -27.43
C THR A 346 -12.59 -10.01 -27.39
N LEU A 347 -11.38 -9.53 -27.04
CA LEU A 347 -10.15 -10.33 -27.05
C LEU A 347 -9.68 -10.67 -25.63
N SER A 348 -8.86 -11.72 -25.47
CA SER A 348 -8.15 -11.98 -24.22
C SER A 348 -7.13 -10.88 -23.90
N ASN A 349 -6.73 -10.72 -22.64
CA ASN A 349 -5.84 -9.63 -22.24
C ASN A 349 -4.50 -9.69 -22.96
N THR A 350 -3.97 -10.89 -23.18
CA THR A 350 -2.71 -11.08 -23.93
C THR A 350 -2.82 -10.63 -25.39
N LEU A 351 -3.95 -10.92 -26.07
CA LEU A 351 -4.18 -10.47 -27.44
C LEU A 351 -4.49 -8.96 -27.50
N ALA A 352 -5.44 -8.49 -26.68
CA ALA A 352 -5.84 -7.09 -26.60
C ALA A 352 -4.63 -6.17 -26.35
N LYS A 353 -3.86 -6.42 -25.28
CA LYS A 353 -2.66 -5.65 -24.92
C LYS A 353 -1.68 -5.54 -26.10
N ASN A 354 -1.42 -6.66 -26.80
CA ASN A 354 -0.45 -6.69 -27.90
C ASN A 354 -0.97 -5.96 -29.15
N PHE A 355 -2.24 -6.14 -29.51
CA PHE A 355 -2.88 -5.48 -30.64
C PHE A 355 -3.02 -3.97 -30.40
N VAL A 356 -3.48 -3.56 -29.22
CA VAL A 356 -3.59 -2.15 -28.84
C VAL A 356 -2.21 -1.47 -28.80
N THR A 357 -1.14 -2.16 -28.38
CA THR A 357 0.22 -1.59 -28.50
C THR A 357 0.65 -1.37 -29.96
N LYS A 358 0.15 -2.15 -30.94
CA LYS A 358 0.39 -1.89 -32.36
C LYS A 358 -0.45 -0.69 -32.84
N LEU A 359 -1.74 -0.68 -32.53
CA LEU A 359 -2.70 0.35 -32.94
C LEU A 359 -2.33 1.76 -32.47
N VAL A 360 -1.72 1.86 -31.29
CA VAL A 360 -1.39 3.14 -30.63
C VAL A 360 -0.04 3.72 -31.10
N LYS A 361 0.76 3.00 -31.90
CA LYS A 361 1.98 3.55 -32.51
C LYS A 361 1.65 4.60 -33.58
N GLU A 362 2.35 5.73 -33.54
CA GLU A 362 2.28 6.83 -34.51
C GLU A 362 2.39 6.33 -35.97
N GLU A 363 3.47 5.61 -36.29
CA GLU A 363 3.79 5.03 -37.61
C GLU A 363 2.59 4.26 -38.19
N ASN A 364 2.02 3.34 -37.41
CA ASN A 364 0.89 2.51 -37.84
C ASN A 364 -0.41 3.32 -37.98
N PHE A 365 -0.58 4.41 -37.22
CA PHE A 365 -1.76 5.27 -37.30
C PHE A 365 -1.76 6.11 -38.59
N GLU A 366 -0.60 6.64 -38.99
CA GLU A 366 -0.43 7.35 -40.27
C GLU A 366 -0.70 6.41 -41.46
N GLU A 367 -0.19 5.18 -41.40
CA GLU A 367 -0.46 4.14 -42.39
C GLU A 367 -1.93 3.69 -42.45
N LEU A 368 -2.65 3.71 -41.32
CA LEU A 368 -4.09 3.43 -41.25
C LEU A 368 -4.94 4.56 -41.83
N GLN A 369 -4.59 5.83 -41.58
CA GLN A 369 -5.35 6.98 -42.09
C GLN A 369 -5.10 7.20 -43.60
N SER A 370 -3.84 7.08 -44.05
CA SER A 370 -3.51 7.05 -45.48
C SER A 370 -4.09 5.82 -46.20
N GLY A 371 -4.37 4.73 -45.47
CA GLY A 371 -4.90 3.48 -45.99
C GLY A 371 -3.84 2.60 -46.66
N ALA A 372 -2.56 2.84 -46.39
CA ALA A 372 -1.45 1.97 -46.77
C ALA A 372 -1.48 0.63 -45.99
N LYS A 373 -2.09 0.63 -44.79
CA LYS A 373 -2.42 -0.57 -44.02
C LYS A 373 -3.90 -0.57 -43.62
N THR A 374 -4.44 -1.76 -43.40
CA THR A 374 -5.77 -1.98 -42.82
C THR A 374 -5.65 -2.58 -41.41
N LEU A 375 -6.77 -2.66 -40.68
CA LEU A 375 -6.80 -3.31 -39.36
C LEU A 375 -6.41 -4.80 -39.41
N LYS A 376 -6.48 -5.47 -40.57
CA LYS A 376 -6.03 -6.87 -40.75
C LYS A 376 -4.50 -6.98 -40.80
N ASP A 377 -3.82 -5.99 -41.38
CA ASP A 377 -2.35 -6.00 -41.50
C ASP A 377 -1.65 -5.79 -40.15
N LEU A 378 -2.40 -5.39 -39.13
CA LEU A 378 -1.95 -5.26 -37.74
C LEU A 378 -2.31 -6.46 -36.84
N GLU A 379 -2.89 -7.54 -37.38
CA GLU A 379 -3.31 -8.74 -36.65
C GLU A 379 -2.20 -9.30 -35.72
N VAL A 380 -2.60 -9.90 -34.59
CA VAL A 380 -1.71 -10.63 -33.67
C VAL A 380 -2.10 -12.10 -33.68
N ASN A 381 -1.12 -12.99 -33.89
CA ASN A 381 -1.31 -14.43 -34.05
C ASN A 381 -2.32 -15.02 -33.05
N GLY A 382 -3.40 -15.62 -33.57
CA GLY A 382 -4.48 -16.21 -32.76
C GLY A 382 -5.68 -15.29 -32.53
N MET A 383 -5.80 -14.19 -33.26
CA MET A 383 -6.97 -13.31 -33.25
C MET A 383 -8.01 -13.74 -34.30
N ASP A 384 -9.28 -13.78 -33.92
CA ASP A 384 -10.38 -13.87 -34.91
C ASP A 384 -10.71 -12.47 -35.44
N MET A 385 -10.05 -12.09 -36.54
CA MET A 385 -10.34 -10.83 -37.24
C MET A 385 -11.75 -10.76 -37.82
N THR A 386 -12.45 -11.88 -38.03
CA THR A 386 -13.83 -11.87 -38.56
C THR A 386 -14.84 -11.51 -37.46
N ALA A 387 -14.71 -12.11 -36.28
CA ALA A 387 -15.49 -11.74 -35.11
C ALA A 387 -15.19 -10.32 -34.64
N PHE A 388 -13.91 -9.91 -34.64
CA PHE A 388 -13.50 -8.54 -34.29
C PHE A 388 -14.13 -7.48 -35.23
N LEU A 389 -14.07 -7.69 -36.55
CA LEU A 389 -14.64 -6.74 -37.51
C LEU A 389 -16.17 -6.69 -37.43
N ALA A 390 -16.85 -7.82 -37.24
CA ALA A 390 -18.30 -7.84 -37.03
C ALA A 390 -18.72 -7.10 -35.73
N ALA A 391 -17.93 -7.22 -34.66
CA ALA A 391 -18.13 -6.46 -33.43
C ALA A 391 -17.84 -4.95 -33.63
N TYR A 392 -16.80 -4.61 -34.40
CA TYR A 392 -16.48 -3.22 -34.74
C TYR A 392 -17.58 -2.56 -35.59
N GLU A 393 -18.13 -3.24 -36.59
CA GLU A 393 -19.26 -2.70 -37.36
C GLU A 393 -20.51 -2.51 -36.47
N LYS A 394 -20.82 -3.48 -35.60
CA LYS A 394 -21.99 -3.46 -34.71
C LYS A 394 -21.93 -2.39 -33.61
N GLN A 395 -20.75 -2.06 -33.08
CA GLN A 395 -20.62 -1.20 -31.90
C GLN A 395 -21.06 0.25 -32.16
N THR A 396 -22.09 0.72 -31.48
CA THR A 396 -22.51 2.14 -31.50
C THR A 396 -21.59 3.01 -30.63
N GLY A 397 -21.55 4.32 -30.90
CA GLY A 397 -20.67 5.28 -30.22
C GLY A 397 -21.11 5.72 -28.82
N ASP A 398 -22.18 5.14 -28.25
CA ASP A 398 -22.79 5.63 -27.02
C ASP A 398 -21.90 5.50 -25.78
N PHE A 399 -20.98 4.52 -25.77
CA PHE A 399 -19.95 4.41 -24.73
C PHE A 399 -19.02 5.63 -24.69
N LEU A 400 -18.74 6.28 -25.84
CA LEU A 400 -17.97 7.53 -25.89
C LEU A 400 -18.76 8.68 -25.25
N ARG A 401 -20.09 8.73 -25.45
CA ARG A 401 -20.95 9.75 -24.82
C ARG A 401 -20.97 9.60 -23.29
N VAL A 402 -21.03 8.36 -22.79
CA VAL A 402 -20.95 8.06 -21.35
C VAL A 402 -19.58 8.40 -20.78
N GLN A 403 -18.48 7.97 -21.42
CA GLN A 403 -17.12 8.24 -20.94
C GLN A 403 -16.71 9.71 -21.05
N ARG A 404 -17.21 10.45 -22.06
CA ARG A 404 -17.07 11.90 -22.16
C ARG A 404 -17.83 12.61 -21.03
N LEU A 405 -19.07 12.20 -20.74
CA LEU A 405 -19.87 12.77 -19.64
C LEU A 405 -19.24 12.50 -18.26
N PHE A 406 -18.67 11.30 -18.06
CA PHE A 406 -17.86 10.98 -16.88
C PHE A 406 -16.63 11.89 -16.77
N SER A 407 -15.87 12.04 -17.86
CA SER A 407 -14.67 12.89 -17.89
C SER A 407 -14.99 14.35 -17.57
N ASP A 408 -16.13 14.86 -18.07
CA ASP A 408 -16.60 16.22 -17.85
C ASP A 408 -17.08 16.45 -16.40
N ARG A 409 -18.00 15.61 -15.88
CA ARG A 409 -18.64 15.81 -14.56
C ARG A 409 -17.89 15.24 -13.36
N VAL A 410 -17.01 14.26 -13.56
CA VAL A 410 -16.31 13.58 -12.46
C VAL A 410 -14.83 13.92 -12.46
N LEU A 411 -14.17 13.93 -13.62
CA LEU A 411 -12.74 14.27 -13.73
C LEU A 411 -12.48 15.76 -13.93
N GLU A 412 -13.49 16.54 -14.34
CA GLU A 412 -13.37 17.97 -14.72
C GLU A 412 -12.43 18.20 -15.92
N PHE A 413 -12.33 17.22 -16.83
CA PHE A 413 -11.52 17.31 -18.04
C PHE A 413 -12.38 17.76 -19.22
N THR A 414 -11.91 18.74 -20.00
CA THR A 414 -12.55 19.16 -21.25
C THR A 414 -12.31 18.15 -22.38
N GLY A 415 -12.93 18.33 -23.54
CA GLY A 415 -12.74 17.43 -24.69
C GLY A 415 -11.28 17.28 -25.10
N SER A 416 -10.86 16.05 -25.40
CA SER A 416 -9.51 15.63 -25.78
C SER A 416 -8.39 15.92 -24.75
N GLN A 417 -8.70 16.45 -23.56
CA GLN A 417 -7.74 16.49 -22.46
C GLN A 417 -7.40 15.08 -21.96
N ARG A 418 -6.16 14.92 -21.50
CA ARG A 418 -5.57 13.64 -21.12
C ARG A 418 -5.04 13.63 -19.68
N GLY A 419 -5.02 12.47 -19.05
CA GLY A 419 -4.55 12.28 -17.67
C GLY A 419 -4.65 10.83 -17.21
N ILE A 420 -4.30 10.59 -15.95
CA ILE A 420 -4.18 9.24 -15.37
C ILE A 420 -4.91 9.19 -14.04
N VAL A 421 -5.65 8.12 -13.75
CA VAL A 421 -6.21 7.85 -12.42
C VAL A 421 -5.54 6.60 -11.85
N ALA A 422 -4.97 6.67 -10.64
CA ALA A 422 -4.28 5.55 -9.99
C ALA A 422 -4.91 5.27 -8.62
N ASN A 423 -5.49 4.08 -8.42
CA ASN A 423 -6.21 3.71 -7.18
C ASN A 423 -7.21 4.80 -6.70
N GLY A 424 -7.94 5.42 -7.64
CA GLY A 424 -8.91 6.50 -7.37
C GLY A 424 -8.30 7.92 -7.24
N GLN A 425 -6.99 8.07 -7.32
CA GLN A 425 -6.30 9.36 -7.30
C GLN A 425 -6.09 9.90 -8.73
N VAL A 426 -6.51 11.13 -9.03
CA VAL A 426 -6.45 11.74 -10.37
C VAL A 426 -5.19 12.59 -10.54
N TYR A 427 -4.38 12.24 -11.53
CA TYR A 427 -3.17 12.91 -11.99
C TYR A 427 -3.43 13.49 -13.39
N GLY A 428 -3.99 14.71 -13.43
CA GLY A 428 -4.33 15.42 -14.64
C GLY A 428 -5.24 16.64 -14.38
N PRO A 429 -5.71 17.34 -15.42
CA PRO A 429 -5.32 17.15 -16.82
C PRO A 429 -3.84 17.49 -17.04
N LEU A 430 -3.18 16.83 -17.99
CA LEU A 430 -1.82 17.17 -18.43
C LEU A 430 -1.87 18.41 -19.33
N ARG A 431 -0.87 19.29 -19.23
CA ARG A 431 -0.72 20.50 -20.05
C ARG A 431 -0.43 20.13 -21.51
N ASP A 432 -0.73 21.02 -22.45
CA ASP A 432 -0.32 20.80 -23.84
C ASP A 432 1.21 20.82 -23.96
N GLY A 433 1.76 19.88 -24.71
CA GLY A 433 3.21 19.58 -24.73
C GLY A 433 3.74 18.77 -23.53
N GLU A 434 2.97 18.53 -22.46
CA GLU A 434 3.42 17.68 -21.33
C GLU A 434 3.49 16.20 -21.77
N VAL A 435 4.72 15.69 -21.95
CA VAL A 435 5.00 14.30 -22.34
C VAL A 435 5.21 13.43 -21.10
N PHE A 436 4.41 12.37 -20.98
CA PHE A 436 4.50 11.38 -19.89
C PHE A 436 5.11 10.09 -20.46
N ILE A 437 6.37 9.82 -20.13
CA ILE A 437 7.11 8.67 -20.67
C ILE A 437 6.84 7.38 -19.87
N THR A 438 7.42 6.25 -20.29
CA THR A 438 7.19 4.97 -19.58
C THR A 438 7.69 5.04 -18.14
N GLU A 439 8.83 5.68 -17.96
CA GLU A 439 9.55 5.84 -16.71
C GLU A 439 8.78 6.74 -15.72
N ASP A 440 7.87 7.61 -16.21
CA ASP A 440 6.89 8.33 -15.38
C ASP A 440 5.74 7.42 -14.90
N VAL A 441 5.33 6.43 -15.70
CA VAL A 441 4.35 5.40 -15.31
C VAL A 441 4.95 4.44 -14.28
N ASP A 442 6.21 4.06 -14.44
CA ASP A 442 6.99 3.26 -13.48
C ASP A 442 7.07 3.98 -12.12
N LEU A 443 7.40 5.28 -12.14
CA LEU A 443 7.39 6.16 -10.97
C LEU A 443 6.01 6.22 -10.29
N LEU A 444 4.94 6.41 -11.06
CA LEU A 444 3.56 6.45 -10.53
C LEU A 444 3.12 5.11 -9.92
N GLU A 445 3.46 3.98 -10.54
CA GLU A 445 3.22 2.64 -9.99
C GLU A 445 3.95 2.47 -8.65
N LEU A 446 5.24 2.84 -8.58
CA LEU A 446 6.04 2.75 -7.36
C LEU A 446 5.51 3.65 -6.24
N PHE A 447 5.17 4.91 -6.55
CA PHE A 447 4.66 5.88 -5.58
C PHE A 447 3.32 5.42 -4.96
N VAL A 448 2.35 5.03 -5.77
CA VAL A 448 1.04 4.54 -5.30
C VAL A 448 1.20 3.22 -4.54
N LYS A 449 2.08 2.33 -5.01
CA LYS A 449 2.42 1.09 -4.32
C LYS A 449 3.09 1.35 -2.96
N GLN A 450 3.95 2.35 -2.85
CA GLN A 450 4.56 2.73 -1.58
C GLN A 450 3.52 3.33 -0.62
N GLN A 451 2.69 4.25 -1.10
CA GLN A 451 1.72 4.98 -0.28
C GLN A 451 0.58 4.10 0.27
N SER A 452 0.04 3.15 -0.52
CA SER A 452 -1.12 2.35 -0.11
C SER A 452 -0.92 0.83 -0.15
N ALA A 453 -0.30 0.29 -1.20
CA ALA A 453 -0.37 -1.16 -1.45
C ALA A 453 0.72 -1.99 -0.74
N SER A 454 1.88 -1.40 -0.44
CA SER A 454 3.01 -2.09 0.20
C SER A 454 2.66 -2.60 1.61
N GLN A 455 2.00 -1.76 2.40
CA GLN A 455 1.54 -2.09 3.75
C GLN A 455 0.47 -3.20 3.72
N LEU A 456 -0.42 -3.19 2.71
CA LEU A 456 -1.41 -4.25 2.49
C LEU A 456 -0.78 -5.57 2.02
N LYS A 457 0.28 -5.51 1.20
CA LYS A 457 0.99 -6.69 0.65
C LYS A 457 1.98 -7.35 1.63
N THR A 458 2.26 -6.70 2.77
CA THR A 458 3.25 -7.18 3.76
C THR A 458 2.67 -8.22 4.75
N GLU A 459 1.35 -8.37 4.86
CA GLU A 459 0.75 -9.56 5.49
C GLU A 459 0.76 -10.73 4.49
N LEU A 460 1.71 -11.65 4.67
CA LEU A 460 2.10 -12.65 3.66
C LEU A 460 1.03 -13.74 3.42
N VAL A 461 0.15 -13.49 2.46
CA VAL A 461 -0.78 -14.48 1.87
C VAL A 461 -0.23 -14.97 0.53
N ALA A 462 0.11 -16.26 0.42
CA ALA A 462 0.59 -16.86 -0.83
C ALA A 462 -0.60 -17.30 -1.72
N MET A 463 -1.19 -16.35 -2.44
CA MET A 463 -2.10 -16.63 -3.56
C MET A 463 -1.33 -17.05 -4.81
N ASN A 464 -1.91 -17.97 -5.60
CA ASN A 464 -1.54 -18.28 -6.98
C ASN A 464 -0.05 -18.66 -7.22
N HIS A 465 0.44 -19.70 -6.53
CA HIS A 465 1.81 -20.20 -6.74
C HIS A 465 1.84 -21.74 -6.93
N THR A 466 2.86 -22.24 -7.63
CA THR A 466 2.95 -23.66 -8.05
C THR A 466 4.14 -24.40 -7.43
N GLY A 467 5.10 -23.69 -6.83
CA GLY A 467 6.26 -24.27 -6.13
C GLY A 467 5.92 -24.84 -4.74
N ASN A 468 6.85 -25.59 -4.14
CA ASN A 468 6.64 -26.23 -2.84
C ASN A 468 7.02 -25.30 -1.67
N ASN A 469 6.04 -24.69 -1.01
CA ASN A 469 6.29 -23.80 0.14
C ASN A 469 6.83 -24.58 1.36
N LYS A 470 7.94 -24.10 1.93
CA LYS A 470 8.59 -24.69 3.12
C LYS A 470 9.00 -23.59 4.10
N LEU A 471 8.19 -23.37 5.14
CA LEU A 471 8.50 -22.43 6.22
C LEU A 471 9.02 -23.20 7.44
N TYR A 472 10.20 -22.82 7.95
CA TYR A 472 10.90 -23.54 9.01
C TYR A 472 11.36 -22.56 10.09
N VAL A 473 10.64 -22.52 11.21
CA VAL A 473 10.89 -21.60 12.32
C VAL A 473 11.57 -22.36 13.46
N LYS A 474 12.74 -21.87 13.89
CA LYS A 474 13.51 -22.42 15.02
C LYS A 474 14.04 -21.28 15.89
N GLN A 475 13.52 -21.16 17.10
CA GLN A 475 13.97 -20.16 18.10
C GLN A 475 14.22 -20.84 19.45
N GLN A 476 15.06 -20.25 20.30
CA GLN A 476 15.27 -20.71 21.67
C GLN A 476 14.11 -20.20 22.55
N SER A 477 14.01 -18.88 22.71
CA SER A 477 12.97 -18.18 23.47
C SER A 477 12.35 -17.03 22.66
N ALA A 478 11.06 -16.75 22.89
CA ALA A 478 10.38 -15.51 22.51
C ALA A 478 9.18 -15.31 23.44
N SER A 479 8.78 -14.07 23.77
CA SER A 479 7.60 -13.85 24.64
C SER A 479 6.31 -14.27 23.92
N GLN A 480 6.06 -13.70 22.74
CA GLN A 480 4.98 -14.06 21.84
C GLN A 480 5.55 -14.44 20.46
N LEU A 481 5.03 -15.51 19.86
CA LEU A 481 5.36 -15.90 18.49
C LEU A 481 4.05 -16.21 17.73
N LYS A 482 3.77 -15.43 16.67
CA LYS A 482 2.78 -15.78 15.65
C LYS A 482 3.53 -16.32 14.44
N THR A 483 3.13 -17.47 13.92
CA THR A 483 3.63 -18.03 12.67
C THR A 483 2.44 -18.43 11.82
N GLU A 484 2.39 -17.99 10.57
CA GLU A 484 1.24 -18.22 9.69
C GLU A 484 1.72 -18.58 8.28
N LEU A 485 1.01 -19.48 7.61
CA LEU A 485 1.24 -19.86 6.22
C LEU A 485 -0.11 -20.01 5.50
N VAL A 486 -0.53 -18.96 4.79
CA VAL A 486 -1.75 -18.99 3.96
C VAL A 486 -1.36 -19.28 2.51
N ALA A 487 -2.00 -20.29 1.89
CA ALA A 487 -1.74 -20.74 0.52
C ALA A 487 -3.07 -20.92 -0.24
N MET A 488 -3.38 -20.04 -1.19
CA MET A 488 -4.64 -20.08 -1.94
C MET A 488 -4.38 -20.34 -3.43
N ASN A 489 -5.28 -21.05 -4.11
CA ASN A 489 -5.21 -21.36 -5.56
C ASN A 489 -3.86 -22.00 -5.96
N HIS A 490 -3.36 -22.94 -5.16
CA HIS A 490 -1.96 -23.35 -5.17
C HIS A 490 -1.78 -24.86 -5.31
N THR A 491 -0.77 -25.29 -6.07
CA THR A 491 -0.63 -26.69 -6.52
C THR A 491 0.57 -27.43 -5.91
N GLY A 492 1.59 -26.71 -5.42
CA GLY A 492 2.73 -27.29 -4.74
C GLY A 492 2.41 -27.78 -3.31
N ASN A 493 3.33 -28.53 -2.69
CA ASN A 493 3.14 -29.02 -1.32
C ASN A 493 3.54 -27.96 -0.29
N ASN A 494 2.69 -27.69 0.70
CA ASN A 494 3.00 -26.80 1.82
C ASN A 494 3.56 -27.57 3.02
N LYS A 495 4.63 -27.05 3.62
CA LYS A 495 5.20 -27.58 4.86
C LYS A 495 5.59 -26.46 5.82
N LEU A 496 4.82 -26.31 6.90
CA LEU A 496 5.17 -25.44 8.02
C LEU A 496 5.74 -26.30 9.16
N TYR A 497 6.95 -25.96 9.61
CA TYR A 497 7.63 -26.59 10.74
C TYR A 497 8.02 -25.53 11.77
N VAL A 498 7.55 -25.66 13.01
CA VAL A 498 7.89 -24.77 14.13
C VAL A 498 8.53 -25.58 15.25
N LYS A 499 9.70 -25.16 15.72
CA LYS A 499 10.37 -25.74 16.89
C LYS A 499 10.88 -24.66 17.85
N GLN A 500 10.41 -24.68 19.09
CA GLN A 500 10.73 -23.68 20.11
C GLN A 500 11.01 -24.34 21.47
N GLN A 501 11.82 -23.72 22.34
CA GLN A 501 12.03 -24.22 23.71
C GLN A 501 11.00 -23.60 24.66
N SER A 502 10.93 -22.26 24.74
CA SER A 502 9.99 -21.53 25.58
C SER A 502 9.26 -20.39 24.85
N ALA A 503 7.99 -20.22 25.18
CA ALA A 503 7.21 -19.00 24.89
C ALA A 503 6.14 -18.75 25.97
N SER A 504 5.63 -17.54 26.09
CA SER A 504 4.36 -17.34 26.83
C SER A 504 3.17 -17.66 25.93
N THR A 505 3.19 -17.19 24.68
CA THR A 505 2.12 -17.42 23.69
C THR A 505 2.70 -17.84 22.35
N LEU A 506 2.31 -19.01 21.84
CA LEU A 506 2.58 -19.45 20.47
C LEU A 506 1.24 -19.60 19.70
N LYS A 507 1.13 -18.96 18.53
CA LYS A 507 0.02 -19.06 17.58
C LYS A 507 0.59 -19.54 16.24
N THR A 508 0.21 -20.74 15.80
CA THR A 508 0.72 -21.34 14.56
C THR A 508 -0.43 -21.75 13.64
N GLU A 509 -0.55 -21.13 12.47
CA GLU A 509 -1.69 -21.34 11.56
C GLU A 509 -1.22 -21.71 10.15
N LEU A 510 -1.85 -22.71 9.53
CA LEU A 510 -1.69 -23.04 8.11
C LEU A 510 -3.07 -23.04 7.46
N VAL A 511 -3.29 -22.19 6.47
CA VAL A 511 -4.57 -22.08 5.77
C VAL A 511 -4.35 -22.41 4.29
N ALA A 512 -5.10 -23.36 3.75
CA ALA A 512 -5.07 -23.75 2.36
C ALA A 512 -6.46 -23.60 1.72
N MET A 513 -6.56 -22.99 0.55
CA MET A 513 -7.83 -22.87 -0.19
C MET A 513 -7.62 -23.16 -1.68
N ASN A 514 -8.59 -23.82 -2.34
CA ASN A 514 -8.56 -24.13 -3.78
C ASN A 514 -7.25 -24.82 -4.20
N HIS A 515 -6.83 -25.87 -3.48
CA HIS A 515 -5.43 -26.30 -3.45
C HIS A 515 -5.25 -27.82 -3.61
N THR A 516 -4.27 -28.25 -4.41
CA THR A 516 -4.13 -29.66 -4.83
C THR A 516 -2.92 -30.40 -4.24
N GLY A 517 -1.90 -29.67 -3.76
CA GLY A 517 -0.73 -30.26 -3.10
C GLY A 517 -1.03 -30.78 -1.68
N ASN A 518 -0.06 -31.45 -1.05
CA ASN A 518 -0.21 -31.92 0.34
C ASN A 518 0.19 -30.83 1.35
N ASN A 519 -0.57 -30.67 2.44
CA ASN A 519 -0.22 -29.78 3.55
C ASN A 519 0.36 -30.57 4.73
N LYS A 520 1.44 -30.06 5.33
CA LYS A 520 2.04 -30.62 6.54
C LYS A 520 2.44 -29.53 7.53
N LEU A 521 1.65 -29.36 8.59
CA LEU A 521 1.97 -28.54 9.75
C LEU A 521 2.57 -29.43 10.86
N TYR A 522 3.75 -29.07 11.35
CA TYR A 522 4.41 -29.71 12.48
C TYR A 522 4.84 -28.66 13.51
N VAL A 523 4.39 -28.80 14.75
CA VAL A 523 4.77 -27.92 15.88
C VAL A 523 5.40 -28.76 16.98
N LYS A 524 6.56 -28.33 17.48
CA LYS A 524 7.22 -28.94 18.64
C LYS A 524 7.72 -27.90 19.64
N GLN A 525 7.24 -27.98 20.87
CA GLN A 525 7.57 -27.02 21.93
C GLN A 525 7.92 -27.72 23.24
N GLN A 526 8.83 -27.17 24.06
CA GLN A 526 9.04 -27.72 25.41
C GLN A 526 8.01 -27.13 26.38
N SER A 527 7.96 -25.79 26.51
CA SER A 527 7.07 -25.09 27.44
C SER A 527 6.30 -23.93 26.77
N ALA A 528 5.03 -23.78 27.13
CA ALA A 528 4.22 -22.59 26.85
C ALA A 528 3.26 -22.27 28.00
N SER A 529 2.77 -21.03 28.09
CA SER A 529 1.47 -20.76 28.72
C SER A 529 0.37 -21.19 27.76
N THR A 530 0.29 -20.53 26.60
CA THR A 530 -0.79 -20.73 25.61
C THR A 530 -0.23 -21.16 24.26
N LEU A 531 -0.70 -22.30 23.72
CA LEU A 531 -0.48 -22.71 22.33
C LEU A 531 -1.82 -22.80 21.58
N LYS A 532 -1.93 -22.08 20.45
CA LYS A 532 -2.99 -22.22 19.44
C LYS A 532 -2.34 -22.74 18.15
N THR A 533 -2.77 -23.90 17.65
CA THR A 533 -2.28 -24.49 16.39
C THR A 533 -3.43 -24.89 15.49
N GLU A 534 -3.53 -24.34 14.27
CA GLU A 534 -4.69 -24.60 13.41
C GLU A 534 -4.27 -24.89 11.97
N LEU A 535 -4.90 -25.88 11.33
CA LEU A 535 -4.76 -26.19 9.91
C LEU A 535 -6.14 -26.12 9.24
N VAL A 536 -6.36 -25.16 8.35
CA VAL A 536 -7.61 -25.02 7.59
C VAL A 536 -7.34 -25.43 6.13
N ALA A 537 -8.24 -26.19 5.52
CA ALA A 537 -8.20 -26.60 4.13
C ALA A 537 -9.60 -26.47 3.50
N MET A 538 -9.73 -25.76 2.39
CA MET A 538 -11.01 -25.58 1.67
C MET A 538 -10.83 -25.91 0.19
N ASN A 539 -11.82 -26.56 -0.44
CA ASN A 539 -11.83 -26.89 -1.88
C ASN A 539 -10.52 -27.59 -2.33
N HIS A 540 -10.18 -28.70 -1.68
CA HIS A 540 -8.78 -29.19 -1.65
C HIS A 540 -8.64 -30.70 -1.81
N THR A 541 -7.68 -31.15 -2.63
CA THR A 541 -7.58 -32.57 -3.06
C THR A 541 -6.36 -33.33 -2.53
N GLY A 542 -5.32 -32.64 -2.04
CA GLY A 542 -4.15 -33.28 -1.43
C GLY A 542 -4.39 -33.74 0.02
N ASN A 543 -3.38 -34.35 0.66
CA ASN A 543 -3.52 -34.86 2.03
C ASN A 543 -3.06 -33.83 3.07
N ASN A 544 -3.82 -33.65 4.17
CA ASN A 544 -3.45 -32.78 5.30
C ASN A 544 -2.88 -33.57 6.47
N LYS A 545 -1.75 -33.11 7.03
CA LYS A 545 -1.06 -33.75 8.16
C LYS A 545 -0.67 -32.69 9.20
N LEU A 546 -1.48 -32.55 10.26
CA LEU A 546 -1.17 -31.72 11.43
C LEU A 546 -0.58 -32.60 12.55
N TYR A 547 0.59 -32.21 13.05
CA TYR A 547 1.32 -32.88 14.12
C TYR A 547 1.74 -31.88 15.20
N VAL A 548 1.34 -32.09 16.44
CA VAL A 548 1.73 -31.28 17.60
C VAL A 548 2.36 -32.17 18.68
N GLU A 549 3.55 -31.80 19.14
CA GLU A 549 4.24 -32.45 20.26
C GLU A 549 4.76 -31.42 21.27
N GLN A 550 4.25 -31.45 22.50
CA GLN A 550 4.71 -30.53 23.56
C GLN A 550 4.79 -31.19 24.94
N GLN A 551 5.61 -30.62 25.84
CA GLN A 551 5.81 -31.17 27.19
C GLN A 551 4.84 -30.54 28.19
N SER A 552 4.89 -29.21 28.37
CA SER A 552 3.99 -28.48 29.28
C SER A 552 3.29 -27.30 28.59
N ALA A 553 2.01 -27.14 28.89
CA ALA A 553 1.15 -26.01 28.50
C ALA A 553 0.20 -25.66 29.67
N SER A 554 -0.30 -24.43 29.78
CA SER A 554 -1.52 -24.18 30.58
C SER A 554 -2.76 -24.36 29.70
N THR A 555 -2.77 -23.77 28.50
CA THR A 555 -3.88 -23.86 27.54
C THR A 555 -3.37 -24.28 26.16
N LEU A 556 -3.94 -25.33 25.59
CA LEU A 556 -3.60 -25.85 24.26
C LEU A 556 -4.87 -26.00 23.41
N LYS A 557 -4.95 -25.28 22.28
CA LYS A 557 -6.00 -25.37 21.25
C LYS A 557 -5.36 -25.90 19.97
N THR A 558 -5.80 -27.05 19.46
CA THR A 558 -5.31 -27.64 18.21
C THR A 558 -6.46 -28.03 17.29
N GLU A 559 -6.56 -27.46 16.09
CA GLU A 559 -7.71 -27.71 15.21
C GLU A 559 -7.29 -28.01 13.76
N LEU A 560 -7.98 -28.94 13.10
CA LEU A 560 -7.84 -29.22 11.66
C LEU A 560 -9.23 -29.12 11.03
N VAL A 561 -9.45 -28.13 10.16
CA VAL A 561 -10.72 -27.95 9.42
C VAL A 561 -10.49 -28.28 7.95
N ALA A 562 -11.34 -29.15 7.39
CA ALA A 562 -11.34 -29.51 5.97
C ALA A 562 -12.76 -29.33 5.40
N MET A 563 -12.90 -28.61 4.29
CA MET A 563 -14.18 -28.38 3.62
C MET A 563 -14.06 -28.64 2.12
N ASN A 564 -15.05 -29.29 1.51
CA ASN A 564 -15.09 -29.62 0.07
C ASN A 564 -13.80 -30.35 -0.37
N HIS A 565 -13.50 -31.50 0.23
CA HIS A 565 -12.13 -32.04 0.27
C HIS A 565 -12.04 -33.55 0.05
N THR A 566 -11.09 -33.99 -0.79
CA THR A 566 -11.02 -35.41 -1.26
C THR A 566 -9.79 -36.19 -0.79
N GLY A 567 -8.78 -35.52 -0.22
CA GLY A 567 -7.58 -36.18 0.32
C GLY A 567 -7.76 -36.70 1.75
N ASN A 568 -6.74 -37.37 2.31
CA ASN A 568 -6.81 -37.88 3.69
C ASN A 568 -6.35 -36.83 4.71
N ASN A 569 -7.11 -36.64 5.79
CA ASN A 569 -6.72 -35.78 6.91
C ASN A 569 -6.14 -36.60 8.07
N LYS A 570 -5.05 -36.13 8.67
CA LYS A 570 -4.46 -36.73 9.87
C LYS A 570 -4.03 -35.65 10.87
N LEU A 571 -4.68 -35.66 12.03
CA LEU A 571 -4.31 -34.86 13.20
C LEU A 571 -3.69 -35.78 14.27
N TYR A 572 -2.48 -35.44 14.73
CA TYR A 572 -1.77 -36.15 15.79
C TYR A 572 -1.34 -35.14 16.88
N VAL A 573 -1.83 -35.31 18.10
CA VAL A 573 -1.45 -34.50 19.27
C VAL A 573 -0.83 -35.41 20.33
N LYS A 574 0.35 -35.04 20.82
CA LYS A 574 1.05 -35.70 21.93
C LYS A 574 1.50 -34.65 22.95
N GLN A 575 1.00 -34.77 24.18
CA GLN A 575 1.26 -33.83 25.27
C GLN A 575 1.56 -34.59 26.56
N GLN A 576 2.44 -34.06 27.42
CA GLN A 576 2.64 -34.62 28.76
C GLN A 576 1.63 -34.02 29.75
N SER A 577 1.75 -32.72 30.04
CA SER A 577 0.86 -31.99 30.96
C SER A 577 0.19 -30.78 30.31
N ALA A 578 -1.09 -30.60 30.59
CA ALA A 578 -1.86 -29.39 30.24
C ALA A 578 -2.81 -29.04 31.39
N SER A 579 -3.31 -27.80 31.49
CA SER A 579 -4.54 -27.56 32.26
C SER A 579 -5.74 -27.79 31.33
N GLN A 580 -5.92 -26.93 30.35
CA GLN A 580 -6.97 -27.03 29.34
C GLN A 580 -6.40 -27.49 27.99
N LEU A 581 -6.99 -28.53 27.39
CA LEU A 581 -6.70 -29.00 26.04
C LEU A 581 -7.99 -29.10 25.22
N LYS A 582 -8.09 -28.32 24.14
CA LYS A 582 -9.07 -28.52 23.06
C LYS A 582 -8.34 -29.07 21.82
N THR A 583 -8.79 -30.21 21.31
CA THR A 583 -8.36 -30.77 20.01
C THR A 583 -9.58 -31.00 19.12
N GLU A 584 -9.55 -30.56 17.87
CA GLU A 584 -10.69 -30.69 16.94
C GLU A 584 -10.25 -31.09 15.53
N LEU A 585 -11.00 -31.97 14.86
CA LEU A 585 -10.88 -32.27 13.43
C LEU A 585 -12.27 -32.14 12.80
N VAL A 586 -12.51 -31.11 11.99
CA VAL A 586 -13.75 -30.92 11.24
C VAL A 586 -13.51 -31.31 9.77
N ALA A 587 -14.41 -32.09 9.20
CA ALA A 587 -14.47 -32.45 7.78
C ALA A 587 -15.91 -32.22 7.28
N MET A 588 -16.09 -31.45 6.21
CA MET A 588 -17.41 -31.21 5.58
C MET A 588 -17.32 -31.39 4.07
N ASN A 589 -18.31 -32.04 3.46
CA ASN A 589 -18.38 -32.36 2.03
C ASN A 589 -17.10 -33.08 1.57
N HIS A 590 -16.93 -34.34 2.01
CA HIS A 590 -15.63 -34.99 2.08
C HIS A 590 -15.63 -36.42 1.51
N THR A 591 -14.48 -36.91 1.02
CA THR A 591 -14.38 -38.28 0.48
C THR A 591 -13.11 -39.06 0.88
N GLY A 592 -12.20 -38.44 1.64
CA GLY A 592 -10.97 -39.09 2.13
C GLY A 592 -11.08 -39.62 3.56
N ASN A 593 -10.06 -40.33 4.06
CA ASN A 593 -10.11 -40.89 5.43
C ASN A 593 -9.61 -39.88 6.48
N ASN A 594 -10.42 -39.56 7.50
CA ASN A 594 -9.99 -38.71 8.62
C ASN A 594 -9.43 -39.53 9.80
N LYS A 595 -8.29 -39.12 10.36
CA LYS A 595 -7.61 -39.81 11.48
C LYS A 595 -7.16 -38.82 12.55
N LEU A 596 -7.88 -38.75 13.67
CA LEU A 596 -7.50 -37.98 14.86
C LEU A 596 -6.90 -38.92 15.92
N TYR A 597 -5.68 -38.60 16.38
CA TYR A 597 -4.99 -39.32 17.45
C TYR A 597 -4.55 -38.32 18.53
N VAL A 598 -4.98 -38.54 19.78
CA VAL A 598 -4.58 -37.74 20.95
C VAL A 598 -3.95 -38.65 22.01
N LYS A 599 -2.77 -38.27 22.50
CA LYS A 599 -2.11 -38.91 23.65
C LYS A 599 -1.71 -37.86 24.70
N GLN A 600 -2.38 -37.93 25.85
CA GLN A 600 -2.12 -37.10 27.03
C GLN A 600 -1.51 -37.97 28.15
N GLN A 601 -0.74 -37.38 29.08
CA GLN A 601 -0.55 -38.00 30.41
C GLN A 601 -1.60 -37.44 31.38
N SER A 602 -1.49 -36.17 31.76
CA SER A 602 -2.42 -35.49 32.70
C SER A 602 -3.02 -34.21 32.10
N ALA A 603 -4.31 -33.95 32.35
CA ALA A 603 -4.97 -32.67 32.09
C ALA A 603 -6.03 -32.37 33.15
N SER A 604 -6.44 -31.11 33.35
CA SER A 604 -7.66 -30.82 34.13
C SER A 604 -8.89 -30.93 33.23
N THR A 605 -8.90 -30.29 32.06
CA THR A 605 -10.02 -30.33 31.11
C THR A 605 -9.52 -30.74 29.71
N LEU A 606 -10.01 -31.86 29.19
CA LEU A 606 -9.75 -32.31 27.81
C LEU A 606 -11.06 -32.31 27.00
N LYS A 607 -11.08 -31.58 25.88
CA LYS A 607 -12.10 -31.62 24.82
C LYS A 607 -11.45 -32.15 23.54
N THR A 608 -11.91 -33.28 23.01
CA THR A 608 -11.41 -33.86 21.74
C THR A 608 -12.59 -34.16 20.82
N GLU A 609 -12.63 -33.59 19.62
CA GLU A 609 -13.78 -33.71 18.73
C GLU A 609 -13.34 -34.07 17.30
N LEU A 610 -14.03 -34.99 16.64
CA LEU A 610 -13.91 -35.29 15.21
C LEU A 610 -15.31 -35.14 14.61
N VAL A 611 -15.53 -34.10 13.80
CA VAL A 611 -16.80 -33.85 13.13
C VAL A 611 -16.65 -34.16 11.65
N ALA A 612 -17.54 -34.97 11.10
CA ALA A 612 -17.65 -35.31 9.70
C ALA A 612 -19.09 -35.05 9.22
N MET A 613 -19.27 -34.26 8.16
CA MET A 613 -20.58 -33.99 7.55
C MET A 613 -20.50 -34.18 6.04
N ASN A 614 -21.49 -34.86 5.45
CA ASN A 614 -21.51 -35.19 4.02
C ASN A 614 -20.19 -35.88 3.59
N ASP A 615 -19.74 -36.89 4.34
CA ASP A 615 -18.43 -37.55 4.20
C ASP A 615 -18.57 -39.04 3.83
N THR A 616 -17.75 -39.52 2.90
CA THR A 616 -17.77 -40.93 2.44
C THR A 616 -16.55 -41.75 2.86
N GLY A 617 -15.57 -41.14 3.53
CA GLY A 617 -14.34 -41.81 3.97
C GLY A 617 -14.41 -42.48 5.34
N ASN A 618 -13.36 -43.19 5.75
CA ASN A 618 -13.35 -43.89 7.05
C ASN A 618 -12.76 -43.01 8.16
N ASN A 619 -13.58 -42.61 9.12
CA ASN A 619 -13.17 -41.78 10.26
C ASN A 619 -12.65 -42.61 11.42
N LYS A 620 -11.51 -42.20 12.01
CA LYS A 620 -10.91 -42.87 13.17
C LYS A 620 -10.44 -41.87 14.21
N LEU A 621 -11.10 -41.86 15.36
CA LEU A 621 -10.71 -41.09 16.55
C LEU A 621 -10.10 -42.04 17.59
N TYR A 622 -8.86 -41.78 17.99
CA TYR A 622 -8.16 -42.50 19.05
C TYR A 622 -7.72 -41.53 20.15
N VAL A 623 -8.18 -41.75 21.38
CA VAL A 623 -7.77 -40.97 22.57
C VAL A 623 -7.17 -41.92 23.61
N LYS A 624 -5.96 -41.59 24.08
CA LYS A 624 -5.31 -42.25 25.23
C LYS A 624 -4.85 -41.22 26.26
N GLN A 625 -5.35 -41.35 27.48
CA GLN A 625 -5.03 -40.48 28.61
C GLN A 625 -4.70 -41.31 29.85
N GLN A 626 -3.98 -40.74 30.81
CA GLN A 626 -3.87 -41.34 32.16
C GLN A 626 -4.94 -40.71 33.05
N SER A 627 -4.82 -39.42 33.38
CA SER A 627 -5.78 -38.70 34.25
C SER A 627 -6.40 -37.47 33.57
N ALA A 628 -7.69 -37.26 33.86
CA ALA A 628 -8.45 -36.02 33.60
C ALA A 628 -9.27 -35.64 34.84
N SER A 629 -9.61 -34.36 35.02
CA SER A 629 -10.78 -33.99 35.83
C SER A 629 -12.04 -34.07 34.95
N GLN A 630 -12.03 -33.40 33.80
CA GLN A 630 -13.12 -33.40 32.81
C GLN A 630 -12.63 -33.94 31.46
N LEU A 631 -13.38 -34.86 30.85
CA LEU A 631 -13.11 -35.35 29.49
C LEU A 631 -14.38 -35.32 28.61
N LYS A 632 -14.38 -34.48 27.58
CA LYS A 632 -15.26 -34.61 26.41
C LYS A 632 -14.48 -35.25 25.25
N THR A 633 -15.01 -36.32 24.66
CA THR A 633 -14.53 -36.93 23.42
C THR A 633 -15.72 -37.21 22.50
N GLU A 634 -15.79 -36.59 21.32
CA GLU A 634 -16.92 -36.74 20.40
C GLU A 634 -16.45 -37.14 19.00
N LEU A 635 -17.15 -38.07 18.36
CA LEU A 635 -17.08 -38.32 16.92
C LEU A 635 -18.49 -38.09 16.35
N VAL A 636 -18.68 -37.03 15.58
CA VAL A 636 -19.91 -36.73 14.85
C VAL A 636 -19.74 -37.16 13.40
N ALA A 637 -20.71 -37.88 12.85
CA ALA A 637 -20.83 -38.25 11.45
C ALA A 637 -22.27 -37.99 10.98
N MET A 638 -22.46 -37.10 10.02
CA MET A 638 -23.80 -36.76 9.49
C MET A 638 -23.83 -36.89 7.97
N ASN A 639 -24.86 -37.53 7.41
CA ASN A 639 -25.01 -37.85 5.98
C ASN A 639 -23.75 -38.59 5.45
N HIS A 640 -23.51 -39.79 5.97
CA HIS A 640 -22.21 -40.47 5.87
C HIS A 640 -22.33 -41.89 5.30
N THR A 641 -21.24 -42.41 4.73
CA THR A 641 -21.23 -43.78 4.14
C THR A 641 -20.00 -44.64 4.47
N GLY A 642 -18.97 -44.07 5.10
CA GLY A 642 -17.75 -44.79 5.48
C GLY A 642 -17.83 -45.48 6.84
N ASN A 643 -16.74 -46.10 7.30
CA ASN A 643 -16.73 -46.81 8.60
C ASN A 643 -16.10 -45.95 9.71
N ASN A 644 -16.90 -45.46 10.67
CA ASN A 644 -16.39 -44.70 11.82
C ASN A 644 -15.87 -45.64 12.94
N LYS A 645 -14.72 -45.30 13.53
CA LYS A 645 -14.18 -46.00 14.71
C LYS A 645 -13.70 -45.02 15.78
N LEU A 646 -14.36 -45.01 16.93
CA LEU A 646 -13.97 -44.25 18.11
C LEU A 646 -13.34 -45.18 19.15
N TYR A 647 -12.10 -44.92 19.56
CA TYR A 647 -11.39 -45.64 20.61
C TYR A 647 -10.96 -44.68 21.72
N VAL A 648 -11.37 -44.95 22.97
CA VAL A 648 -11.00 -44.16 24.15
C VAL A 648 -10.48 -45.07 25.25
N LYS A 649 -9.28 -44.78 25.76
CA LYS A 649 -8.66 -45.47 26.91
C LYS A 649 -8.12 -44.47 27.92
N GLN A 650 -8.66 -44.52 29.13
CA GLN A 650 -8.29 -43.65 30.27
C GLN A 650 -7.97 -44.49 31.52
N GLN A 651 -7.35 -43.89 32.54
CA GLN A 651 -7.18 -44.51 33.87
C GLN A 651 -8.05 -43.85 34.93
N SER A 652 -8.20 -42.52 34.94
CA SER A 652 -9.13 -41.81 35.84
C SER A 652 -9.75 -40.55 35.21
N ALA A 653 -11.02 -40.27 35.58
CA ALA A 653 -11.83 -39.13 35.21
C ALA A 653 -12.70 -38.70 36.41
N SER A 654 -13.09 -37.42 36.51
CA SER A 654 -14.13 -36.95 37.45
C SER A 654 -15.47 -36.66 36.76
N GLN A 655 -15.43 -36.23 35.49
CA GLN A 655 -16.58 -36.05 34.61
C GLN A 655 -16.23 -36.54 33.19
N LEU A 656 -17.19 -37.16 32.50
CA LEU A 656 -16.98 -37.81 31.21
C LEU A 656 -18.08 -37.45 30.21
N LYS A 657 -17.74 -37.40 28.93
CA LYS A 657 -18.66 -37.36 27.82
C LYS A 657 -17.99 -37.96 26.59
N THR A 658 -18.14 -39.27 26.39
CA THR A 658 -17.65 -39.97 25.19
C THR A 658 -18.84 -40.30 24.28
N GLU A 659 -18.89 -39.71 23.09
CA GLU A 659 -20.06 -39.78 22.21
C GLU A 659 -19.66 -40.12 20.76
N LEU A 660 -20.46 -40.99 20.12
CA LEU A 660 -20.39 -41.31 18.70
C LEU A 660 -21.78 -40.98 18.12
N VAL A 661 -21.91 -39.83 17.48
CA VAL A 661 -23.16 -39.30 16.94
C VAL A 661 -23.20 -39.58 15.45
N ALA A 662 -23.94 -40.61 15.03
CA ALA A 662 -24.13 -40.94 13.62
C ALA A 662 -25.57 -40.62 13.20
N MET A 663 -25.76 -39.76 12.20
CA MET A 663 -27.06 -39.42 11.61
C MET A 663 -27.01 -39.62 10.09
N ASN A 664 -28.03 -40.26 9.51
CA ASN A 664 -28.07 -40.59 8.08
C ASN A 664 -26.77 -41.28 7.60
N ASP A 665 -26.27 -42.24 8.39
CA ASP A 665 -25.03 -42.97 8.14
C ASP A 665 -25.32 -44.42 7.70
N THR A 666 -24.68 -44.88 6.63
CA THR A 666 -24.85 -46.24 6.09
C THR A 666 -23.67 -47.19 6.36
N GLY A 667 -22.59 -46.71 6.98
CA GLY A 667 -21.38 -47.52 7.21
C GLY A 667 -21.23 -48.12 8.61
N ASN A 668 -20.17 -48.93 8.82
CA ASN A 668 -20.00 -49.67 10.08
C ASN A 668 -19.39 -48.81 11.20
N ASN A 669 -20.24 -48.43 12.15
CA ASN A 669 -19.86 -47.73 13.37
C ASN A 669 -19.32 -48.68 14.44
N LYS A 670 -18.11 -48.43 14.98
CA LYS A 670 -17.55 -49.20 16.12
C LYS A 670 -16.97 -48.30 17.22
N LEU A 671 -17.64 -48.28 18.36
CA LEU A 671 -17.25 -47.58 19.58
C LEU A 671 -16.50 -48.52 20.54
N TYR A 672 -15.31 -48.15 20.98
CA TYR A 672 -14.47 -48.89 21.91
C TYR A 672 -14.07 -47.99 23.07
N VAL A 673 -14.79 -48.07 24.19
CA VAL A 673 -14.55 -47.25 25.38
C VAL A 673 -14.13 -48.15 26.54
N LYS A 674 -12.97 -47.86 27.16
CA LYS A 674 -12.54 -48.49 28.41
C LYS A 674 -12.36 -47.42 29.49
N GLN A 675 -13.36 -47.31 30.35
CA GLN A 675 -13.64 -46.15 31.20
C GLN A 675 -14.57 -46.50 32.36
N GLN A 676 -14.73 -45.60 33.33
CA GLN A 676 -15.66 -45.72 34.47
C GLN A 676 -16.58 -44.48 34.51
N PHE A 677 -17.81 -44.63 34.00
CA PHE A 677 -19.01 -43.74 34.10
C PHE A 677 -19.15 -42.43 33.26
N ALA A 678 -20.23 -42.40 32.44
CA ALA A 678 -21.29 -41.37 32.24
C ALA A 678 -21.14 -39.95 31.57
N SER A 679 -21.69 -39.82 30.32
CA SER A 679 -22.83 -38.93 29.84
C SER A 679 -22.76 -37.46 29.25
N GLN A 680 -23.20 -37.32 27.97
CA GLN A 680 -24.25 -36.43 27.32
C GLN A 680 -24.07 -34.98 26.71
N LEU A 681 -24.32 -34.88 25.36
CA LEU A 681 -25.00 -33.94 24.40
C LEU A 681 -24.49 -32.53 23.86
N LYS A 682 -24.54 -32.33 22.51
CA LYS A 682 -24.76 -31.09 21.65
C LYS A 682 -23.61 -30.13 21.12
N THR A 683 -23.90 -29.17 20.18
CA THR A 683 -23.60 -29.07 18.69
C THR A 683 -23.57 -27.58 18.14
N GLU A 684 -23.48 -27.32 16.79
CA GLU A 684 -23.67 -26.04 15.97
C GLU A 684 -22.54 -24.93 15.89
N LEU A 685 -22.35 -23.99 14.90
CA LEU A 685 -22.91 -23.61 13.54
C LEU A 685 -21.86 -22.97 12.51
N VAL A 686 -22.20 -21.96 11.62
CA VAL A 686 -21.56 -21.69 10.26
C VAL A 686 -21.47 -20.19 9.75
N ALA A 687 -20.65 -19.85 8.71
CA ALA A 687 -20.46 -18.52 8.01
C ALA A 687 -19.99 -18.56 6.48
N MET A 688 -19.66 -17.43 5.78
CA MET A 688 -19.42 -17.29 4.28
C MET A 688 -18.19 -16.41 3.81
N ASN A 689 -17.86 -16.31 2.48
CA ASN A 689 -16.62 -15.64 1.92
C ASN A 689 -16.63 -15.19 0.40
N HIS A 690 -15.58 -14.50 -0.13
CA HIS A 690 -15.45 -13.96 -1.54
C HIS A 690 -14.02 -14.03 -2.18
N THR A 691 -13.88 -13.91 -3.53
CA THR A 691 -12.60 -13.91 -4.32
C THR A 691 -12.66 -13.15 -5.67
N GLY A 692 -11.51 -12.99 -6.38
CA GLY A 692 -11.42 -12.65 -7.81
C GLY A 692 -11.05 -11.19 -8.13
N ASN A 693 -11.43 -10.69 -9.32
CA ASN A 693 -11.31 -9.26 -9.70
C ASN A 693 -11.87 -8.32 -8.62
N LYS A 694 -12.96 -8.73 -7.96
CA LYS A 694 -13.60 -8.07 -6.81
C LYS A 694 -12.62 -7.78 -5.65
N GLY A 695 -11.53 -8.54 -5.53
CA GLY A 695 -10.44 -8.25 -4.60
C GLY A 695 -9.54 -7.08 -5.04
N SER A 696 -9.22 -6.98 -6.33
CA SER A 696 -8.53 -5.81 -6.91
C SER A 696 -9.40 -4.55 -6.84
N ASP A 697 -10.71 -4.70 -7.04
CA ASP A 697 -11.68 -3.61 -6.88
C ASP A 697 -11.81 -3.17 -5.42
N LEU A 698 -11.79 -4.11 -4.47
CA LEU A 698 -11.73 -3.79 -3.04
C LEU A 698 -10.44 -3.05 -2.67
N VAL A 699 -9.28 -3.47 -3.20
CA VAL A 699 -8.00 -2.75 -3.01
C VAL A 699 -8.10 -1.33 -3.57
N MET A 700 -8.65 -1.15 -4.77
CA MET A 700 -8.86 0.18 -5.37
C MET A 700 -9.80 1.07 -4.54
N LYS A 701 -10.95 0.54 -4.09
CA LYS A 701 -11.95 1.26 -3.29
C LYS A 701 -11.40 1.64 -1.91
N VAL A 702 -10.69 0.72 -1.24
CA VAL A 702 -10.07 0.97 0.06
C VAL A 702 -8.89 1.95 -0.06
N ALA A 703 -8.03 1.83 -1.08
CA ALA A 703 -6.93 2.77 -1.30
C ALA A 703 -7.44 4.18 -1.61
N GLY A 704 -8.47 4.32 -2.45
CA GLY A 704 -9.11 5.61 -2.74
C GLY A 704 -9.71 6.25 -1.49
N LEU A 705 -10.46 5.49 -0.68
CA LEU A 705 -11.06 5.98 0.56
C LEU A 705 -10.01 6.33 1.65
N LEU A 706 -8.89 5.59 1.71
CA LEU A 706 -7.77 5.95 2.59
C LEU A 706 -7.04 7.21 2.09
N ALA A 707 -7.02 7.48 0.79
CA ALA A 707 -6.44 8.69 0.21
C ALA A 707 -7.33 9.94 0.36
N THR A 708 -8.66 9.80 0.34
CA THR A 708 -9.60 10.91 0.61
C THR A 708 -9.62 11.31 2.09
N MET A 709 -9.30 10.40 3.01
CA MET A 709 -9.15 10.71 4.43
C MET A 709 -7.83 11.45 4.72
N GLU A 710 -7.85 12.78 4.59
CA GLU A 710 -6.73 13.68 4.93
C GLU A 710 -6.52 13.83 6.45
N THR A 711 -6.21 12.73 7.13
CA THR A 711 -5.87 12.75 8.54
C THR A 711 -4.39 13.09 8.72
N SER A 712 -4.08 14.35 9.09
CA SER A 712 -2.74 14.78 9.53
C SER A 712 -2.26 14.14 10.85
N LYS A 713 -2.98 13.12 11.33
CA LYS A 713 -2.79 12.45 12.62
C LYS A 713 -2.74 10.94 12.38
N THR A 714 -1.61 10.32 12.66
CA THR A 714 -1.43 8.87 12.51
C THR A 714 -2.35 8.10 13.46
N ARG A 715 -3.06 7.08 12.94
CA ARG A 715 -3.92 6.19 13.75
C ARG A 715 -3.07 5.29 14.65
N LYS A 716 -2.79 5.74 15.87
CA LYS A 716 -2.02 4.99 16.88
C LYS A 716 -2.93 3.98 17.61
N LYS A 717 -2.81 2.69 17.26
CA LYS A 717 -3.44 1.61 18.04
C LYS A 717 -2.77 1.48 19.40
N VAL A 718 -3.52 1.74 20.48
CA VAL A 718 -2.97 1.70 21.84
C VAL A 718 -2.74 0.25 22.27
N LYS A 719 -1.61 0.01 22.94
CA LYS A 719 -1.24 -1.31 23.49
C LYS A 719 -1.51 -1.30 24.99
N PHE A 720 -2.27 -2.27 25.49
CA PHE A 720 -2.66 -2.39 26.89
C PHE A 720 -2.16 -3.71 27.49
N GLY A 721 -1.78 -3.72 28.77
CA GLY A 721 -1.29 -4.91 29.47
C GLY A 721 -2.38 -5.93 29.85
N GLY A 722 -3.64 -5.49 29.90
CA GLY A 722 -4.81 -6.33 30.19
C GLY A 722 -6.10 -5.50 30.21
N ASP A 723 -7.23 -6.14 29.97
CA ASP A 723 -8.53 -5.48 29.71
C ASP A 723 -9.72 -6.13 30.44
N GLN A 724 -9.44 -6.95 31.46
CA GLN A 724 -10.46 -7.75 32.17
C GLN A 724 -11.18 -6.98 33.28
N HIS A 725 -10.50 -6.01 33.91
CA HIS A 725 -11.01 -5.30 35.10
C HIS A 725 -10.91 -3.77 35.00
N SER A 726 -9.94 -3.24 34.23
CA SER A 726 -9.68 -1.80 34.10
C SER A 726 -10.43 -1.12 32.93
N VAL A 727 -11.30 -1.86 32.22
CA VAL A 727 -11.90 -1.42 30.96
C VAL A 727 -13.40 -1.73 30.94
N VAL A 728 -14.22 -0.69 30.85
CA VAL A 728 -15.66 -0.84 30.56
C VAL A 728 -15.81 -1.08 29.06
N LYS A 729 -16.53 -2.13 28.70
CA LYS A 729 -16.75 -2.56 27.30
C LYS A 729 -18.25 -2.51 27.01
N ILE A 730 -18.63 -1.72 26.02
CA ILE A 730 -20.01 -1.59 25.52
C ILE A 730 -19.96 -2.05 24.05
N PRO A 731 -20.34 -3.31 23.75
CA PRO A 731 -20.19 -3.87 22.42
C PRO A 731 -21.25 -3.32 21.46
N ALA A 732 -20.83 -3.12 20.21
CA ALA A 732 -21.73 -2.85 19.09
C ALA A 732 -22.63 -4.04 18.74
N ASP A 733 -23.72 -3.77 18.03
CA ASP A 733 -24.45 -4.77 17.25
C ASP A 733 -23.55 -5.29 16.12
N PRO A 734 -23.21 -6.60 16.08
CA PRO A 734 -22.31 -7.18 15.09
C PRO A 734 -22.95 -7.36 13.71
N SER A 735 -24.27 -7.17 13.57
CA SER A 735 -24.98 -7.27 12.28
C SER A 735 -24.91 -5.97 11.45
N ARG A 736 -24.43 -4.88 12.05
CA ARG A 736 -24.39 -3.53 11.46
C ARG A 736 -22.97 -2.95 11.51
N PRO A 737 -22.59 -2.06 10.59
CA PRO A 737 -21.35 -1.29 10.74
C PRO A 737 -21.37 -0.51 12.06
N SER A 738 -20.20 -0.33 12.67
CA SER A 738 -20.05 0.32 13.98
C SER A 738 -18.85 1.25 14.04
N PHE A 739 -18.93 2.28 14.88
CA PHE A 739 -17.82 3.17 15.19
C PHE A 739 -17.12 2.70 16.48
N GLN A 740 -15.83 2.36 16.39
CA GLN A 740 -15.02 2.02 17.56
C GLN A 740 -14.57 3.30 18.28
N ILE A 741 -14.87 3.41 19.57
CA ILE A 741 -14.42 4.51 20.43
C ILE A 741 -13.56 3.95 21.57
N GLU A 742 -12.25 4.19 21.52
CA GLU A 742 -11.34 3.89 22.63
C GLU A 742 -11.06 5.17 23.43
N ALA A 743 -11.62 5.25 24.64
CA ALA A 743 -11.54 6.41 25.51
C ALA A 743 -10.65 6.09 26.72
N ILE A 744 -9.50 6.76 26.84
CA ILE A 744 -8.61 6.62 28.02
C ILE A 744 -8.89 7.81 28.94
N VAL A 745 -9.34 7.54 30.17
CA VAL A 745 -9.82 8.59 31.07
C VAL A 745 -9.47 8.32 32.53
N ASP A 746 -9.08 9.37 33.25
CA ASP A 746 -9.06 9.37 34.71
C ASP A 746 -10.51 9.61 35.19
N PRO A 747 -11.17 8.64 35.86
CA PRO A 747 -12.60 8.75 36.20
C PRO A 747 -12.91 9.90 37.17
N VAL A 748 -11.92 10.39 37.94
CA VAL A 748 -12.08 11.55 38.83
C VAL A 748 -11.70 12.88 38.16
N SER A 749 -11.56 12.92 36.83
CA SER A 749 -11.28 14.14 36.07
C SER A 749 -12.56 14.91 35.68
N THR A 750 -12.44 16.23 35.55
CA THR A 750 -13.50 17.07 34.95
C THR A 750 -13.76 16.75 33.48
N ALA A 751 -12.83 16.06 32.80
CA ALA A 751 -13.02 15.55 31.45
C ALA A 751 -13.97 14.35 31.42
N ALA A 752 -13.84 13.40 32.36
CA ALA A 752 -14.76 12.27 32.52
C ALA A 752 -16.22 12.74 32.72
N GLN A 753 -16.43 13.75 33.57
CA GLN A 753 -17.75 14.35 33.82
C GLN A 753 -18.44 14.86 32.53
N LYS A 754 -17.67 15.39 31.56
CA LYS A 754 -18.19 15.84 30.26
C LYS A 754 -18.32 14.70 29.25
N MET A 755 -17.36 13.78 29.22
CA MET A 755 -17.29 12.70 28.24
C MET A 755 -18.41 11.66 28.41
N ALA A 756 -18.69 11.21 29.64
CA ALA A 756 -19.67 10.16 29.90
C ALA A 756 -21.08 10.44 29.32
N PRO A 757 -21.72 11.61 29.55
CA PRO A 757 -23.03 11.89 28.97
C PRO A 757 -23.00 12.10 27.44
N ILE A 758 -21.86 12.49 26.86
CA ILE A 758 -21.71 12.56 25.40
C ILE A 758 -21.68 11.15 24.80
N LEU A 759 -20.94 10.22 25.39
CA LEU A 759 -20.87 8.83 24.92
C LEU A 759 -22.23 8.12 25.01
N LEU A 760 -23.02 8.39 26.07
CA LEU A 760 -24.37 7.85 26.22
C LEU A 760 -25.31 8.31 25.09
N VAL A 761 -25.36 9.62 24.78
CA VAL A 761 -26.20 10.11 23.67
C VAL A 761 -25.70 9.61 22.31
N LEU A 762 -24.38 9.50 22.11
CA LEU A 762 -23.84 8.92 20.87
C LEU A 762 -24.15 7.42 20.73
N GLN A 763 -24.32 6.69 21.83
CA GLN A 763 -24.75 5.28 21.85
C GLN A 763 -26.26 5.13 21.52
N GLU A 764 -27.08 6.12 21.86
CA GLU A 764 -28.49 6.17 21.44
C GLU A 764 -28.62 6.46 19.93
N LEU A 765 -27.73 7.31 19.37
CA LEU A 765 -27.76 7.74 17.96
C LEU A 765 -27.05 6.78 16.98
N TYR A 766 -25.99 6.10 17.41
CA TYR A 766 -25.10 5.33 16.52
C TYR A 766 -24.75 3.96 17.11
N ASN A 767 -24.45 3.00 16.23
CA ASN A 767 -23.89 1.71 16.62
C ASN A 767 -22.41 1.88 17.01
N LEU A 768 -22.08 1.72 18.29
CA LEU A 768 -20.73 1.99 18.83
C LEU A 768 -20.13 0.76 19.53
N ASP A 769 -18.84 0.49 19.29
CA ASP A 769 -18.02 -0.35 20.19
C ASP A 769 -17.21 0.56 21.10
N VAL A 770 -17.70 0.83 22.31
CA VAL A 770 -17.09 1.78 23.26
C VAL A 770 -16.26 1.05 24.29
N ARG A 771 -14.98 1.45 24.41
CA ARG A 771 -14.02 0.89 25.37
C ARG A 771 -13.46 2.02 26.22
N ILE A 772 -13.88 2.08 27.48
CA ILE A 772 -13.47 3.12 28.42
C ILE A 772 -12.42 2.54 29.36
N TYR A 773 -11.16 2.94 29.13
CA TYR A 773 -9.99 2.54 29.90
C TYR A 773 -9.82 3.49 31.09
N MET A 774 -9.93 2.97 32.31
CA MET A 774 -9.79 3.76 33.53
C MET A 774 -8.31 3.90 33.89
N ASN A 775 -7.76 5.10 33.73
CA ASN A 775 -6.37 5.45 34.01
C ASN A 775 -6.28 6.44 35.18
N CYS A 776 -6.54 5.93 36.39
CA CYS A 776 -6.54 6.72 37.63
C CYS A 776 -5.12 7.18 38.01
N LYS A 777 -4.99 8.37 38.61
CA LYS A 777 -3.74 8.78 39.26
C LYS A 777 -3.55 8.06 40.59
N GLU A 778 -2.36 7.52 40.84
CA GLU A 778 -2.03 6.82 42.10
C GLU A 778 -2.09 7.71 43.34
N LYS A 779 -1.84 9.02 43.18
CA LYS A 779 -1.77 9.99 44.27
C LYS A 779 -2.51 11.27 43.89
N LEU A 780 -3.31 11.77 44.81
CA LEU A 780 -4.07 13.01 44.71
C LEU A 780 -3.72 13.87 45.93
N SER A 781 -3.18 15.07 45.71
CA SER A 781 -2.85 16.02 46.79
C SER A 781 -4.06 16.79 47.31
N GLU A 782 -5.13 16.85 46.52
CA GLU A 782 -6.38 17.53 46.85
C GLU A 782 -7.58 16.76 46.27
N MET A 783 -8.79 17.10 46.72
CA MET A 783 -10.04 16.60 46.14
C MET A 783 -10.15 17.04 44.65
N PRO A 784 -10.22 16.11 43.68
CA PRO A 784 -10.10 16.43 42.26
C PRO A 784 -11.38 17.02 41.63
N LEU A 785 -12.55 16.74 42.22
CA LEU A 785 -13.85 17.20 41.74
C LEU A 785 -14.50 18.12 42.78
N LYS A 786 -14.31 19.43 42.61
CA LYS A 786 -14.83 20.48 43.52
C LYS A 786 -16.18 21.08 43.06
N ARG A 787 -16.88 20.43 42.12
CA ARG A 787 -18.17 20.90 41.58
C ARG A 787 -19.07 19.75 41.12
N TYR A 788 -20.37 19.95 41.26
CA TYR A 788 -21.38 19.18 40.53
C TYR A 788 -21.35 19.55 39.04
N TYR A 789 -21.69 18.60 38.18
CA TYR A 789 -21.70 18.79 36.73
C TYR A 789 -22.86 18.01 36.11
N ARG A 790 -23.60 18.64 35.20
CA ARG A 790 -24.63 18.01 34.38
C ARG A 790 -24.47 18.51 32.95
N TYR A 791 -24.20 17.61 32.01
CA TYR A 791 -24.26 17.95 30.59
C TYR A 791 -25.71 17.99 30.11
N VAL A 792 -25.97 18.84 29.14
CA VAL A 792 -27.30 19.12 28.61
C VAL A 792 -27.28 18.79 27.12
N LEU A 793 -27.62 17.54 26.82
CA LEU A 793 -27.69 16.95 25.49
C LEU A 793 -28.73 15.83 25.54
N GLU A 794 -29.52 15.70 24.48
CA GLU A 794 -30.53 14.65 24.28
C GLU A 794 -30.40 14.14 22.84
N ALA A 795 -30.68 12.87 22.57
CA ALA A 795 -30.57 12.30 21.23
C ALA A 795 -31.61 12.85 20.25
N GLU A 796 -32.85 13.06 20.72
CA GLU A 796 -34.00 13.43 19.89
C GLU A 796 -34.69 14.71 20.38
N PRO A 797 -35.28 15.52 19.47
CA PRO A 797 -36.07 16.69 19.85
C PRO A 797 -37.36 16.26 20.56
N ARG A 798 -37.58 16.76 21.77
CA ARG A 798 -38.77 16.45 22.57
C ARG A 798 -39.90 17.46 22.36
N PHE A 799 -41.13 16.96 22.32
CA PHE A 799 -42.35 17.75 22.13
C PHE A 799 -43.27 17.61 23.34
N THR A 800 -44.10 18.63 23.57
CA THR A 800 -45.22 18.60 24.52
C THR A 800 -46.38 17.76 23.97
N SER A 801 -47.35 17.40 24.82
CA SER A 801 -48.65 16.82 24.40
C SER A 801 -49.31 17.56 23.24
N ASP A 802 -49.14 18.88 23.20
CA ASP A 802 -49.83 19.79 22.27
C ASP A 802 -49.04 19.99 20.97
N GLY A 803 -48.09 19.09 20.66
CA GLY A 803 -47.28 19.10 19.44
C GLY A 803 -46.18 20.18 19.37
N ARG A 804 -46.08 21.07 20.37
CA ARG A 804 -45.05 22.13 20.41
C ARG A 804 -43.70 21.56 20.86
N LEU A 805 -42.61 22.01 20.22
CA LEU A 805 -41.24 21.69 20.65
C LEU A 805 -41.01 22.19 22.09
N MET A 806 -40.40 21.36 22.94
CA MET A 806 -40.11 21.76 24.32
C MET A 806 -39.07 22.90 24.38
N PRO A 807 -39.15 23.81 25.37
CA PRO A 807 -38.26 24.96 25.49
C PRO A 807 -36.88 24.59 26.07
N GLY A 808 -36.13 23.85 25.25
CA GLY A 808 -34.76 23.39 25.43
C GLY A 808 -34.61 22.21 26.40
N PRO A 809 -33.61 21.32 26.22
CA PRO A 809 -33.13 20.47 27.29
C PRO A 809 -32.57 21.34 28.43
N ARG A 810 -32.80 20.96 29.70
CA ARG A 810 -32.47 21.79 30.86
C ARG A 810 -31.67 21.01 31.91
N ALA A 811 -30.62 21.63 32.46
CA ALA A 811 -29.94 21.10 33.63
C ALA A 811 -30.83 21.23 34.87
N ARG A 812 -31.33 20.10 35.38
CA ARG A 812 -31.95 20.03 36.71
C ARG A 812 -31.00 19.32 37.68
N VAL A 813 -30.67 20.00 38.77
CA VAL A 813 -30.03 19.39 39.95
C VAL A 813 -31.11 19.27 41.03
N ALA A 814 -31.18 18.13 41.70
CA ALA A 814 -32.13 17.85 42.78
C ALA A 814 -31.38 17.15 43.91
N GLY A 815 -31.77 17.41 45.17
CA GLY A 815 -31.05 16.92 46.35
C GLY A 815 -29.86 17.78 46.79
N GLY A 816 -29.64 18.95 46.16
CA GLY A 816 -28.81 19.98 46.77
C GLY A 816 -29.55 20.63 47.93
N GLY A 817 -28.96 20.59 49.13
CA GLY A 817 -29.38 21.44 50.24
C GLY A 817 -29.10 22.92 49.95
N SER A 818 -29.83 23.80 50.64
CA SER A 818 -29.66 25.27 50.63
C SER A 818 -28.30 25.69 51.20
#